data_AF-A0A1I8CC20-F1
#
_entry.id   AF-A0A1I8CC20-F1
#
_cell.length_a   1.000
_cell.length_b   1.000
_cell.length_c   1.000
_cell.angle_alpha   90.00
_cell.angle_beta   90.00
_cell.angle_gamma   90.00
#
_symmetry.space_group_name_H-M   'P 1'
#
loop_
_entity.id
_entity.type
_entity.pdbx_description
1 polymer ?
#
loop_
_entity_poly.entity_id
_entity_poly.type
_entity_poly.pdbx_seq_one_letter_code
_entity_poly.pdbx_strand_id
1 'polypeptide(L)'
;MHTSRSFKSFLVRQQGSNGNIVDTVPKPVQFDESNDHYRCMCGCLHVKTGAFFILAVEVFIILIFLTNSSLVYIQQNTPNPNENSTAEYVFASFTTSMVAFGVAIIVLFLAFIGIAKSIAGLLIPHIVVQSISLICFLALLICGVVAICTDSALFYRLLHAAPFDDHPKNNSVALSSDTLARIYTTLAGYLIAFGLQIWFIIVINNCYKYFNERNSYMNYCLAYSTPMKTLNCRLSAAMLIFPFLEDAIRRWFRPQAYDDPVDRLNYFITATLLVFFSIMTSAKQYIGSPIQCWMPQEFRSSWESYAEDVCFIKNTFYIPINEGIPESFDERENAQIGYYQWVPICLALQAIMFFIPNYVWKTLHKQSGLDLDTVITEARSLRGMRPSQREAETDKLKEYVYDALAINDCRKMQANFMCLRFGRSLGSYVSMLYLFTKLLYVFNIFIQFYLMNTFLGSENSLWGVTAMKDLWYGNEIEDSSVFPRVTLCDFKVRRLANIHRYTVQCVLMINMFNEKIYLFLWFWFFFVAVSTCINFLYSCFCLIPSRRREANVNFLLKHVQSDETKRGFKSTIKRFVTNGLKPDGCLLLKFIEGHAGAIVAKDLCRKLFQDFAENELNKKSDGDNLIHPILRNSGKSIEAEPLMHDQDYVKQRMPSDLEEGNGKTY
;
A
#
# COMPACT_ATOMS: atom_id res chain seq x y z
N MET A 1 4.08 49.99 38.92
CA MET A 1 5.36 49.93 39.67
C MET A 1 5.92 48.51 39.56
N HIS A 2 7.18 48.38 39.13
CA HIS A 2 8.10 47.23 39.14
C HIS A 2 7.55 45.79 39.29
N THR A 3 7.88 44.88 38.38
CA THR A 3 9.06 43.98 38.53
C THR A 3 9.26 43.02 37.34
N SER A 4 10.54 42.81 37.07
CA SER A 4 11.22 41.97 36.07
C SER A 4 10.79 40.49 35.99
N ARG A 5 10.83 39.92 34.78
CA ARG A 5 11.44 38.60 34.57
C ARG A 5 12.11 38.51 33.19
N SER A 6 13.44 38.58 33.24
CA SER A 6 14.38 38.28 32.16
C SER A 6 14.12 36.89 31.55
N PHE A 7 14.00 36.83 30.21
CA PHE A 7 14.22 35.61 29.44
C PHE A 7 15.42 35.86 28.52
N LYS A 8 16.53 35.20 28.83
CA LYS A 8 17.73 35.12 27.98
C LYS A 8 17.34 34.48 26.64
N SER A 9 17.48 35.21 25.54
CA SER A 9 17.47 34.63 24.20
C SER A 9 18.80 33.90 23.95
N PHE A 10 18.72 32.61 23.60
CA PHE A 10 19.86 31.87 23.10
C PHE A 10 20.08 32.27 21.62
N LEU A 11 21.22 32.89 21.34
CA LEU A 11 21.68 33.15 19.97
C LEU A 11 22.22 31.85 19.35
N VAL A 12 21.74 31.50 18.16
CA VAL A 12 22.30 30.40 17.36
C VAL A 12 23.53 30.94 16.63
N ARG A 13 24.70 30.37 16.94
CA ARG A 13 25.99 30.72 16.35
C ARG A 13 26.20 29.89 15.09
N GLN A 14 26.07 30.48 13.90
CA GLN A 14 26.54 29.84 12.66
C GLN A 14 27.96 30.32 12.33
N GLN A 15 28.91 29.38 12.30
CA GLN A 15 30.29 29.62 11.86
C GLN A 15 30.32 29.67 10.32
N GLY A 16 30.39 30.88 9.77
CA GLY A 16 30.78 31.11 8.38
C GLY A 16 32.30 31.27 8.28
N SER A 17 32.90 30.71 7.22
CA SER A 17 34.35 30.60 6.98
C SER A 17 35.12 31.91 6.76
N ASN A 18 34.61 33.07 7.17
CA ASN A 18 35.37 34.33 7.20
C ASN A 18 34.94 35.11 8.44
N GLY A 19 35.90 35.37 9.33
CA GLY A 19 35.72 35.74 10.75
C GLY A 19 35.11 37.11 11.06
N ASN A 20 33.98 37.47 10.47
CA ASN A 20 33.15 38.57 10.94
C ASN A 20 31.84 38.03 11.55
N ILE A 21 31.77 38.08 12.88
CA ILE A 21 30.59 37.72 13.67
C ILE A 21 29.59 38.88 13.55
N VAL A 22 28.51 38.67 12.79
CA VAL A 22 27.36 39.57 12.78
C VAL A 22 26.22 38.87 13.50
N ASP A 23 25.83 39.38 14.66
CA ASP A 23 24.62 38.97 15.36
C ASP A 23 23.40 39.49 14.58
N THR A 24 22.95 38.75 13.56
CA THR A 24 21.72 39.09 12.85
C THR A 24 20.51 38.54 13.60
N VAL A 25 19.71 39.42 14.19
CA VAL A 25 18.34 39.10 14.60
C VAL A 25 17.58 38.57 13.37
N PRO A 26 16.96 37.37 13.40
CA PRO A 26 16.18 36.89 12.27
C PRO A 26 14.99 37.83 12.06
N LYS A 27 14.86 38.37 10.84
CA LYS A 27 13.72 39.20 10.45
C LYS A 27 12.43 38.37 10.60
N PRO A 28 11.33 38.94 11.11
CA PRO A 28 10.06 38.25 11.14
C PRO A 28 9.65 37.90 9.70
N VAL A 29 9.55 36.60 9.40
CA VAL A 29 9.07 36.12 8.10
C VAL A 29 7.54 36.13 8.16
N GLN A 30 6.92 37.11 7.52
CA GLN A 30 5.46 37.16 7.35
C GLN A 30 5.09 36.46 6.03
N PHE A 31 4.35 35.35 6.13
CA PHE A 31 3.83 34.61 4.97
C PHE A 31 2.33 34.91 4.82
N ASP A 32 1.94 35.48 3.69
CA ASP A 32 0.54 35.75 3.32
C ASP A 32 0.14 34.87 2.14
N GLU A 33 -0.78 33.94 2.39
CA GLU A 33 -1.31 33.01 1.39
C GLU A 33 -2.21 33.71 0.35
N SER A 34 -2.75 34.89 0.68
CA SER A 34 -3.66 35.64 -0.18
C SER A 34 -2.96 36.60 -1.15
N ASN A 35 -1.63 36.68 -1.09
CA ASN A 35 -0.84 37.58 -1.90
C ASN A 35 -1.03 37.33 -3.40
N ASP A 36 -1.22 38.41 -4.17
CA ASP A 36 -1.42 38.37 -5.62
C ASP A 36 -0.27 37.69 -6.38
N HIS A 37 0.93 37.67 -5.79
CA HIS A 37 2.08 36.94 -6.33
C HIS A 37 1.87 35.41 -6.43
N TYR A 38 0.87 34.85 -5.74
CA TYR A 38 0.52 33.42 -5.78
C TYR A 38 -0.73 33.12 -6.62
N ARG A 39 -1.13 34.05 -7.47
CA ARG A 39 -2.22 33.86 -8.43
C ARG A 39 -1.67 33.66 -9.84
N CYS A 40 -2.39 32.88 -10.62
CA CYS A 40 -2.12 32.59 -12.03
C CYS A 40 -3.40 32.79 -12.86
N MET A 41 -3.32 32.65 -14.19
CA MET A 41 -4.46 32.82 -15.10
C MET A 41 -5.17 34.16 -14.87
N CYS A 42 -4.45 35.28 -15.08
CA CYS A 42 -4.95 36.65 -14.91
C CYS A 42 -5.47 36.96 -13.48
N GLY A 43 -5.00 36.26 -12.45
CA GLY A 43 -5.40 36.47 -11.06
C GLY A 43 -6.57 35.60 -10.59
N CYS A 44 -7.17 34.82 -11.48
CA CYS A 44 -8.39 34.05 -11.18
C CYS A 44 -8.13 32.77 -10.37
N LEU A 45 -6.97 32.14 -10.53
CA LEU A 45 -6.68 30.84 -9.92
C LEU A 45 -5.47 30.90 -8.99
N HIS A 46 -5.55 30.20 -7.86
CA HIS A 46 -4.40 29.99 -6.97
C HIS A 46 -3.33 29.15 -7.68
N VAL A 47 -2.05 29.44 -7.43
CA VAL A 47 -0.90 28.82 -8.13
C VAL A 47 -0.88 27.30 -8.04
N LYS A 48 -1.38 26.72 -6.94
CA LYS A 48 -1.52 25.26 -6.77
C LYS A 48 -2.52 24.66 -7.77
N THR A 49 -3.66 25.31 -7.96
CA THR A 49 -4.71 24.86 -8.90
C THR A 49 -4.25 25.05 -10.34
N GLY A 50 -3.58 26.16 -10.63
CA GLY A 50 -2.95 26.40 -11.94
C GLY A 50 -1.90 25.35 -12.28
N ALA A 51 -1.05 24.97 -11.33
CA ALA A 51 -0.05 23.94 -11.54
C ALA A 51 -0.66 22.56 -11.83
N PHE A 52 -1.74 22.16 -11.13
CA PHE A 52 -2.46 20.92 -11.45
C PHE A 52 -3.11 20.96 -12.84
N PHE A 53 -3.68 22.09 -13.23
CA PHE A 53 -4.27 22.26 -14.56
C PHE A 53 -3.21 22.09 -15.66
N ILE A 54 -2.03 22.71 -15.49
CA ILE A 54 -0.92 22.57 -16.43
C ILE A 54 -0.45 21.12 -16.54
N LEU A 55 -0.25 20.42 -15.42
CA LEU A 55 0.14 19.01 -15.46
C LEU A 55 -0.91 18.13 -16.17
N ALA A 56 -2.20 18.41 -15.99
CA ALA A 56 -3.27 17.68 -16.68
C ALA A 56 -3.25 17.93 -18.20
N VAL A 57 -3.02 19.17 -18.61
CA VAL A 57 -2.85 19.54 -20.03
C VAL A 57 -1.62 18.87 -20.63
N GLU A 58 -0.49 18.82 -19.91
CA GLU A 58 0.73 18.15 -20.36
C GLU A 58 0.55 16.64 -20.52
N VAL A 59 -0.21 15.98 -19.62
CA VAL A 59 -0.58 14.56 -19.78
C VAL A 59 -1.41 14.35 -21.05
N PHE A 60 -2.39 15.21 -21.30
CA PHE A 60 -3.23 15.13 -22.51
C PHE A 60 -2.40 15.31 -23.79
N ILE A 61 -1.45 16.25 -23.77
CA ILE A 61 -0.51 16.48 -24.89
C ILE A 61 0.35 15.24 -25.13
N ILE A 62 0.91 14.62 -24.10
CA ILE A 62 1.71 13.40 -24.24
C ILE A 62 0.87 12.26 -24.81
N LEU A 63 -0.39 12.09 -24.39
CA LEU A 63 -1.28 11.06 -24.94
C LEU A 63 -1.55 11.26 -26.44
N ILE A 64 -1.75 12.50 -26.88
CA ILE A 64 -1.91 12.82 -28.30
C ILE A 64 -0.64 12.46 -29.08
N PHE A 65 0.54 12.87 -28.58
CA PHE A 65 1.81 12.58 -29.23
C PHE A 65 2.15 11.08 -29.25
N LEU A 66 1.84 10.35 -28.18
CA LEU A 66 1.98 8.90 -28.11
C LEU A 66 1.10 8.20 -29.14
N THR A 67 -0.16 8.62 -29.24
CA THR A 67 -1.12 8.08 -30.22
C THR A 67 -0.66 8.36 -31.65
N ASN A 68 -0.22 9.60 -31.93
CA ASN A 68 0.28 9.98 -33.25
C ASN A 68 1.56 9.20 -33.62
N SER A 69 2.56 9.11 -32.71
CA SER A 69 3.79 8.34 -32.94
C SER A 69 3.50 6.86 -33.20
N SER A 70 2.52 6.29 -32.47
CA SER A 70 2.08 4.90 -32.67
C SER A 70 1.37 4.69 -34.01
N LEU A 71 0.50 5.62 -34.42
CA LEU A 71 -0.19 5.57 -35.71
C LEU A 71 0.79 5.66 -36.88
N VAL A 72 1.78 6.56 -36.79
CA VAL A 72 2.84 6.69 -37.82
C VAL A 72 3.66 5.40 -37.94
N TYR A 73 4.04 4.80 -36.81
CA TYR A 73 4.74 3.51 -36.80
C TYR A 73 3.91 2.40 -37.46
N ILE A 74 2.61 2.29 -37.11
CA ILE A 74 1.72 1.28 -37.67
C ILE A 74 1.53 1.47 -39.19
N GLN A 75 1.36 2.71 -39.64
CA GLN A 75 1.21 3.01 -41.08
C GLN A 75 2.47 2.63 -41.87
N GLN A 76 3.66 2.96 -41.34
CA GLN A 76 4.93 2.70 -42.04
C GLN A 76 5.42 1.26 -41.93
N ASN A 77 4.95 0.49 -40.93
CA ASN A 77 5.32 -0.92 -40.73
C ASN A 77 4.35 -1.90 -41.41
N THR A 78 3.48 -1.43 -42.31
CA THR A 78 2.69 -2.31 -43.18
C THR A 78 3.62 -2.89 -44.27
N PRO A 79 3.76 -4.24 -44.37
CA PRO A 79 4.76 -4.84 -45.22
C PRO A 79 4.40 -4.63 -46.70
N ASN A 80 5.17 -3.79 -47.39
CA ASN A 80 5.19 -3.75 -48.84
C ASN A 80 6.17 -4.85 -49.32
N PRO A 81 5.74 -5.81 -50.16
CA PRO A 81 6.52 -7.02 -50.46
C PRO A 81 7.83 -6.81 -51.23
N ASN A 82 8.23 -5.57 -51.55
CA ASN A 82 9.33 -5.28 -52.48
C ASN A 82 10.46 -4.38 -51.93
N GLU A 83 10.48 -3.97 -50.67
CA GLU A 83 11.53 -3.06 -50.15
C GLU A 83 12.02 -3.45 -48.75
N ASN A 84 13.25 -3.98 -48.67
CA ASN A 84 13.86 -4.51 -47.44
C ASN A 84 14.73 -3.50 -46.66
N SER A 85 14.73 -2.21 -47.01
CA SER A 85 15.77 -1.26 -46.54
C SER A 85 15.29 -0.07 -45.70
N THR A 86 13.99 0.10 -45.43
CA THR A 86 13.47 1.29 -44.73
C THR A 86 13.10 1.06 -43.25
N ALA A 87 13.11 -0.18 -42.76
CA ALA A 87 12.61 -0.51 -41.42
C ALA A 87 13.50 -0.01 -40.26
N GLU A 88 14.81 0.14 -40.46
CA GLU A 88 15.76 0.40 -39.37
C GLU A 88 15.71 1.85 -38.84
N TYR A 89 15.52 2.84 -39.72
CA TYR A 89 15.44 4.25 -39.34
C TYR A 89 14.14 4.63 -38.62
N VAL A 90 13.01 4.06 -39.06
CA VAL A 90 11.70 4.30 -38.45
C VAL A 90 11.66 3.75 -37.02
N PHE A 91 12.25 2.56 -36.81
CA PHE A 91 12.32 1.95 -35.50
C PHE A 91 13.17 2.78 -34.52
N ALA A 92 14.35 3.26 -34.93
CA ALA A 92 15.23 4.07 -34.08
C ALA A 92 14.58 5.39 -33.62
N SER A 93 13.89 6.10 -34.52
CA SER A 93 13.15 7.32 -34.17
C SER A 93 11.96 7.04 -33.26
N PHE A 94 11.23 5.94 -33.49
CA PHE A 94 10.14 5.50 -32.63
C PHE A 94 10.63 5.17 -31.21
N THR A 95 11.68 4.34 -31.08
CA THR A 95 12.26 3.99 -29.78
C THR A 95 12.74 5.22 -29.00
N THR A 96 13.40 6.16 -29.68
CA THR A 96 13.84 7.42 -29.06
C THR A 96 12.66 8.24 -28.53
N SER A 97 11.55 8.31 -29.28
CA SER A 97 10.33 8.99 -28.84
C SER A 97 9.69 8.31 -27.62
N MET A 98 9.68 6.97 -27.56
CA MET A 98 9.13 6.22 -26.43
C MET A 98 9.92 6.43 -25.14
N VAL A 99 11.26 6.47 -25.23
CA VAL A 99 12.12 6.77 -24.08
C VAL A 99 11.87 8.19 -23.57
N ALA A 100 11.73 9.17 -24.48
CA ALA A 100 11.41 10.55 -24.12
C ALA A 100 10.04 10.68 -23.42
N PHE A 101 9.01 9.98 -23.90
CA PHE A 101 7.71 9.95 -23.23
C PHE A 101 7.78 9.29 -21.85
N GLY A 102 8.55 8.20 -21.70
CA GLY A 102 8.77 7.55 -20.42
C GLY A 102 9.39 8.48 -19.38
N VAL A 103 10.43 9.23 -19.76
CA VAL A 103 11.05 10.24 -18.88
C VAL A 103 10.06 11.36 -18.53
N ALA A 104 9.29 11.86 -19.50
CA ALA A 104 8.30 12.90 -19.28
C ALA A 104 7.20 12.47 -18.30
N ILE A 105 6.68 11.24 -18.42
CA ILE A 105 5.66 10.70 -17.52
C ILE A 105 6.19 10.57 -16.09
N ILE A 106 7.42 10.09 -15.90
CA ILE A 106 8.04 9.98 -14.57
C ILE A 106 8.16 11.37 -13.93
N VAL A 107 8.61 12.36 -14.69
CA VAL A 107 8.79 13.73 -14.21
C VAL A 107 7.45 14.41 -13.88
N LEU A 108 6.42 14.19 -14.69
CA LEU A 108 5.05 14.62 -14.40
C LEU A 108 4.49 13.99 -13.13
N PHE A 109 4.73 12.69 -12.95
CA PHE A 109 4.28 11.97 -11.76
C PHE A 109 4.95 12.51 -10.49
N LEU A 110 6.26 12.78 -10.53
CA LEU A 110 6.99 13.42 -9.44
C LEU A 110 6.44 14.82 -9.14
N ALA A 111 6.15 15.62 -10.16
CA ALA A 111 5.54 16.94 -10.00
C ALA A 111 4.15 16.85 -9.37
N PHE A 112 3.31 15.89 -9.78
CA PHE A 112 1.98 15.68 -9.22
C PHE A 112 2.05 15.31 -7.73
N ILE A 113 2.95 14.39 -7.35
CA ILE A 113 3.21 14.05 -5.95
C ILE A 113 3.73 15.27 -5.19
N GLY A 114 4.64 16.03 -5.78
CA GLY A 114 5.20 17.24 -5.19
C GLY A 114 4.13 18.28 -4.85
N ILE A 115 3.19 18.54 -5.75
CA ILE A 115 2.08 19.47 -5.52
C ILE A 115 1.08 18.89 -4.50
N ALA A 116 0.74 17.60 -4.60
CA ALA A 116 -0.19 16.94 -3.70
C ALA A 116 0.32 16.93 -2.24
N LYS A 117 1.62 16.66 -2.05
CA LYS A 117 2.29 16.63 -0.74
C LYS A 117 2.87 17.98 -0.31
N SER A 118 2.77 19.02 -1.16
CA SER A 118 3.34 20.36 -0.92
C SER A 118 4.86 20.35 -0.67
N ILE A 119 5.59 19.50 -1.40
CA ILE A 119 7.05 19.32 -1.30
C ILE A 119 7.70 20.04 -2.49
N ALA A 120 8.41 21.15 -2.22
CA ALA A 120 9.04 21.96 -3.27
C ALA A 120 10.09 21.20 -4.10
N GLY A 121 10.91 20.34 -3.45
CA GLY A 121 12.02 19.64 -4.11
C GLY A 121 11.60 18.71 -5.25
N LEU A 122 10.36 18.19 -5.24
CA LEU A 122 9.84 17.29 -6.28
C LEU A 122 9.40 18.01 -7.56
N LEU A 123 9.31 19.35 -7.56
CA LEU A 123 9.01 20.15 -8.74
C LEU A 123 10.26 20.48 -9.58
N ILE A 124 11.46 20.36 -8.99
CA ILE A 124 12.73 20.72 -9.65
C ILE A 124 12.98 19.91 -10.94
N PRO A 125 12.79 18.57 -10.96
CA PRO A 125 13.01 17.79 -12.18
C PRO A 125 12.11 18.23 -13.34
N HIS A 126 10.87 18.65 -13.05
CA HIS A 126 9.93 19.14 -14.05
C HIS A 126 10.36 20.47 -14.65
N ILE A 127 10.76 21.43 -13.81
CA ILE A 127 11.28 22.73 -14.26
C ILE A 127 12.53 22.55 -15.15
N VAL A 128 13.43 21.63 -14.79
CA VAL A 128 14.64 21.33 -15.57
C VAL A 128 14.30 20.76 -16.94
N VAL A 129 13.44 19.74 -17.01
CA VAL A 129 13.03 19.13 -18.28
C VAL A 129 12.30 20.12 -19.18
N GLN A 130 11.41 20.96 -18.61
CA GLN A 130 10.74 21.98 -19.41
C GLN A 130 11.68 23.08 -19.90
N SER A 131 12.73 23.40 -19.14
CA SER A 131 13.78 24.35 -19.57
C SER A 131 14.62 23.78 -20.72
N ILE A 132 14.96 22.49 -20.67
CA ILE A 132 15.66 21.81 -21.79
C ILE A 132 14.77 21.80 -23.04
N SER A 133 13.48 21.47 -22.88
CA SER A 133 12.50 21.50 -23.97
C SER A 133 12.39 22.90 -24.61
N LEU A 134 12.40 23.96 -23.80
CA LEU A 134 12.37 25.35 -24.29
C LEU A 134 13.59 25.69 -25.16
N ILE A 135 14.79 25.24 -24.75
CA ILE A 135 16.03 25.43 -25.53
C ILE A 135 15.95 24.68 -26.86
N CYS A 136 15.42 23.45 -26.86
CA CYS A 136 15.21 22.67 -28.09
C CYS A 136 14.22 23.37 -29.04
N PHE A 137 13.10 23.89 -28.53
CA PHE A 137 12.14 24.66 -29.35
C PHE A 137 12.77 25.92 -29.93
N LEU A 138 13.59 26.64 -29.17
CA LEU A 138 14.32 27.79 -29.66
C LEU A 138 15.28 27.42 -30.80
N ALA A 139 16.03 26.32 -30.63
CA ALA A 139 16.93 25.82 -31.67
C ALA A 139 16.17 25.42 -32.95
N LEU A 140 15.02 24.77 -32.82
CA LEU A 140 14.15 24.40 -33.95
C LEU A 140 13.59 25.63 -34.68
N LEU A 141 13.16 26.66 -33.94
CA LEU A 141 12.69 27.91 -34.54
C LEU A 141 13.82 28.63 -35.29
N ILE A 142 15.02 28.68 -34.73
CA ILE A 142 16.19 29.26 -35.41
C ILE A 142 16.52 28.47 -36.68
N CYS A 143 16.55 27.14 -36.61
CA CYS A 143 16.78 26.30 -37.79
C CYS A 143 15.71 26.50 -38.87
N GLY A 144 14.44 26.60 -38.47
CA GLY A 144 13.32 26.85 -39.38
C GLY A 144 13.38 28.23 -40.04
N VAL A 145 13.78 29.27 -39.31
CA VAL A 145 13.97 30.62 -39.87
C VAL A 145 15.16 30.66 -40.81
N VAL A 146 16.29 30.06 -40.42
CA VAL A 146 17.48 29.93 -41.29
C VAL A 146 17.12 29.18 -42.58
N ALA A 147 16.37 28.09 -42.47
CA ALA A 147 15.88 27.31 -43.61
C ALA A 147 15.04 28.12 -44.60
N ILE A 148 14.18 29.01 -44.10
CA ILE A 148 13.34 29.89 -44.94
C ILE A 148 14.17 31.02 -45.55
N CYS A 149 15.19 31.51 -44.84
CA CYS A 149 16.09 32.54 -45.36
C CYS A 149 17.09 31.98 -46.40
N THR A 150 17.43 30.69 -46.32
CA THR A 150 18.17 29.95 -47.35
C THR A 150 17.23 29.41 -48.42
N ASP A 151 17.74 28.94 -49.57
CA ASP A 151 16.90 28.32 -50.60
C ASP A 151 16.11 27.12 -50.03
N SER A 152 14.80 27.30 -49.88
CA SER A 152 13.87 26.32 -49.29
C SER A 152 13.92 24.93 -49.95
N ALA A 153 14.35 24.86 -51.21
CA ALA A 153 14.52 23.61 -51.93
C ALA A 153 15.73 22.80 -51.46
N LEU A 154 16.83 23.46 -51.06
CA LEU A 154 18.05 22.82 -50.59
C LEU A 154 17.85 22.24 -49.17
N PHE A 155 17.14 22.98 -48.31
CA PHE A 155 16.82 22.53 -46.96
C PHE A 155 15.84 21.35 -46.95
N TYR A 156 14.80 21.38 -47.81
CA TYR A 156 13.86 20.26 -47.96
C TYR A 156 14.59 18.97 -48.37
N ARG A 157 15.56 19.05 -49.28
CA ARG A 157 16.40 17.92 -49.69
C ARG A 157 17.30 17.40 -48.55
N LEU A 158 17.82 18.30 -47.72
CA LEU A 158 18.69 17.98 -46.59
C LEU A 158 17.93 17.27 -45.44
N LEU A 159 16.68 17.68 -45.20
CA LEU A 159 15.83 17.10 -44.15
C LEU A 159 15.29 15.72 -44.50
N HIS A 160 15.11 15.44 -45.80
CA HIS A 160 14.62 14.15 -46.31
C HIS A 160 15.71 13.20 -46.80
N ALA A 161 17.00 13.54 -46.61
CA ALA A 161 18.15 12.73 -47.04
C ALA A 161 18.03 12.22 -48.49
N ALA A 162 17.51 13.04 -49.41
CA ALA A 162 17.41 12.68 -50.81
C ALA A 162 18.81 12.63 -51.44
N PRO A 163 19.19 11.58 -52.19
CA PRO A 163 20.50 11.50 -52.84
C PRO A 163 20.70 12.65 -53.82
N PHE A 164 21.91 13.20 -53.86
CA PHE A 164 22.27 14.38 -54.66
C PHE A 164 22.30 14.14 -56.18
N ASP A 165 22.09 12.91 -56.66
CA ASP A 165 22.51 12.49 -58.00
C ASP A 165 21.44 12.54 -59.11
N ASP A 166 20.20 12.92 -58.86
CA ASP A 166 19.19 12.98 -59.92
C ASP A 166 19.03 14.36 -60.57
N HIS A 167 19.68 14.48 -61.74
CA HIS A 167 19.50 15.38 -62.89
C HIS A 167 20.39 16.63 -63.04
N PRO A 168 21.24 16.70 -64.11
CA PRO A 168 22.24 17.76 -64.30
C PRO A 168 21.75 18.98 -65.10
N LYS A 169 20.44 19.26 -65.27
CA LYS A 169 20.02 20.33 -66.20
C LYS A 169 18.93 21.33 -65.76
N ASN A 170 18.21 21.13 -64.65
CA ASN A 170 17.25 22.14 -64.16
C ASN A 170 17.42 22.36 -62.64
N ASN A 171 18.23 23.36 -62.28
CA ASN A 171 18.51 23.74 -60.89
C ASN A 171 17.44 24.67 -60.30
N SER A 172 16.22 24.15 -60.09
CA SER A 172 15.28 24.64 -59.07
C SER A 172 14.02 23.79 -59.11
N VAL A 173 13.89 22.85 -58.17
CA VAL A 173 12.57 22.30 -57.87
C VAL A 173 11.83 23.37 -57.08
N ALA A 174 10.98 24.14 -57.75
CA ALA A 174 10.10 25.08 -57.08
C ALA A 174 9.17 24.31 -56.13
N LEU A 175 9.23 24.63 -54.83
CA LEU A 175 8.38 24.03 -53.81
C LEU A 175 6.91 24.40 -54.10
N SER A 176 6.01 23.42 -54.12
CA SER A 176 4.58 23.69 -54.36
C SER A 176 4.01 24.65 -53.30
N SER A 177 3.09 25.52 -53.69
CA SER A 177 2.42 26.50 -52.80
C SER A 177 1.83 25.83 -51.55
N ASP A 178 1.33 24.61 -51.70
CA ASP A 178 0.71 23.84 -50.61
C ASP A 178 1.75 23.35 -49.60
N THR A 179 2.93 22.95 -50.06
CA THR A 179 4.03 22.51 -49.19
C THR A 179 4.62 23.70 -48.44
N LEU A 180 4.76 24.84 -49.13
CA LEU A 180 5.21 26.09 -48.52
C LEU A 180 4.21 26.57 -47.43
N ALA A 181 2.91 26.49 -47.71
CA ALA A 181 1.87 26.80 -46.73
C ALA A 181 1.96 25.91 -45.50
N ARG A 182 2.16 24.59 -45.66
CA ARG A 182 2.34 23.65 -44.55
C ARG A 182 3.55 23.98 -43.68
N ILE A 183 4.66 24.41 -44.29
CA ILE A 183 5.87 24.81 -43.56
C ILE A 183 5.59 26.06 -42.72
N TYR A 184 4.99 27.10 -43.31
CA TYR A 184 4.65 28.32 -42.57
C TYR A 184 3.65 28.07 -41.44
N THR A 185 2.62 27.24 -41.66
CA THR A 185 1.66 26.89 -40.60
C THR A 185 2.32 26.11 -39.47
N THR A 186 3.28 25.22 -39.79
CA THR A 186 4.01 24.45 -38.79
C THR A 186 4.93 25.34 -37.95
N LEU A 187 5.65 26.27 -38.60
CA LEU A 187 6.51 27.23 -37.90
C LEU A 187 5.71 28.18 -37.00
N ALA A 188 4.55 28.65 -37.47
CA ALA A 188 3.63 29.45 -36.65
C ALA A 188 3.12 28.66 -35.42
N GLY A 189 2.81 27.37 -35.60
CA GLY A 189 2.47 26.47 -34.50
C GLY A 189 3.58 26.33 -33.46
N TYR A 190 4.84 26.16 -33.91
CA TYR A 190 5.99 26.11 -32.99
C TYR A 190 6.23 27.41 -32.23
N LEU A 191 5.96 28.58 -32.83
CA LEU A 191 6.06 29.86 -32.14
C LEU A 191 5.04 29.99 -31.01
N ILE A 192 3.80 29.56 -31.25
CA ILE A 192 2.73 29.55 -30.23
C ILE A 192 3.09 28.57 -29.10
N ALA A 193 3.57 27.37 -29.44
CA ALA A 193 4.02 26.38 -28.47
C ALA A 193 5.16 26.91 -27.60
N PHE A 194 6.13 27.62 -28.18
CA PHE A 194 7.22 28.25 -27.45
C PHE A 194 6.70 29.27 -26.42
N GLY A 195 5.74 30.12 -26.79
CA GLY A 195 5.11 31.06 -25.86
C GLY A 195 4.38 30.36 -24.70
N LEU A 196 3.62 29.30 -25.00
CA LEU A 196 2.93 28.49 -23.98
C LEU A 196 3.90 27.80 -23.02
N GLN A 197 5.03 27.30 -23.53
CA GLN A 197 6.06 26.63 -22.75
C GLN A 197 6.71 27.57 -21.72
N ILE A 198 7.01 28.82 -22.11
CA ILE A 198 7.50 29.85 -21.18
C ILE A 198 6.47 30.09 -20.07
N TRP A 199 5.20 30.18 -20.45
CA TRP A 199 4.12 30.41 -19.50
C TRP A 199 3.96 29.25 -18.50
N PHE A 200 4.08 28.00 -18.95
CA PHE A 200 4.05 26.82 -18.05
C PHE A 200 5.18 26.87 -17.02
N ILE A 201 6.41 27.17 -17.45
CA ILE A 201 7.57 27.29 -16.55
C ILE A 201 7.33 28.37 -15.50
N ILE A 202 6.78 29.53 -15.87
CA ILE A 202 6.49 30.62 -14.94
C ILE A 202 5.51 30.17 -13.84
N VAL A 203 4.43 29.48 -14.20
CA VAL A 203 3.41 29.05 -13.23
C VAL A 203 3.97 27.98 -12.29
N ILE A 204 4.70 26.98 -12.81
CA ILE A 204 5.30 25.92 -11.97
C ILE A 204 6.41 26.50 -11.08
N ASN A 205 7.21 27.45 -11.57
CA ASN A 205 8.23 28.13 -10.78
C ASN A 205 7.62 28.98 -9.65
N ASN A 206 6.50 29.67 -9.92
CA ASN A 206 5.76 30.38 -8.88
C ASN A 206 5.19 29.40 -7.82
N CYS A 207 4.79 28.19 -8.24
CA CYS A 207 4.34 27.13 -7.33
C CYS A 207 5.50 26.61 -6.45
N TYR A 208 6.67 26.39 -7.05
CA TYR A 208 7.90 26.04 -6.34
C TYR A 208 8.27 27.11 -5.31
N LYS A 209 8.25 28.39 -5.71
CA LYS A 209 8.53 29.53 -4.82
C LYS A 209 7.54 29.56 -3.65
N TYR A 210 6.24 29.42 -3.92
CA TYR A 210 5.21 29.34 -2.89
C TYR A 210 5.49 28.22 -1.87
N PHE A 211 5.81 26.99 -2.33
CA PHE A 211 6.11 25.89 -1.41
C PHE A 211 7.41 26.11 -0.62
N ASN A 212 8.43 26.68 -1.24
CA ASN A 212 9.69 26.97 -0.57
C ASN A 212 9.52 28.03 0.54
N GLU A 213 8.79 29.11 0.25
CA GLU A 213 8.47 30.16 1.23
C GLU A 213 7.58 29.64 2.36
N ARG A 214 6.56 28.84 2.04
CA ARG A 214 5.70 28.17 3.03
C ARG A 214 6.50 27.23 3.94
N ASN A 215 7.39 26.42 3.37
CA ASN A 215 8.23 25.50 4.14
C ASN A 215 9.19 26.25 5.08
N SER A 216 9.75 27.36 4.60
CA SER A 216 10.62 28.24 5.38
C SER A 216 9.87 28.89 6.55
N TYR A 217 8.63 29.35 6.31
CA TYR A 217 7.74 29.88 7.34
C TYR A 217 7.34 28.80 8.37
N MET A 218 6.98 27.59 7.93
CA MET A 218 6.66 26.48 8.84
C MET A 218 7.85 26.08 9.72
N ASN A 219 9.06 26.04 9.16
CA ASN A 219 10.28 25.76 9.92
C ASN A 219 10.59 26.87 10.93
N TYR A 220 10.36 28.15 10.56
CA TYR A 220 10.46 29.27 11.49
C TYR A 220 9.45 29.14 12.65
N CYS A 221 8.19 28.82 12.36
CA CYS A 221 7.16 28.57 13.37
C CYS A 221 7.50 27.38 14.28
N LEU A 222 8.03 26.29 13.75
CA LEU A 222 8.47 25.12 14.53
C LEU A 222 9.69 25.43 15.41
N ALA A 223 10.58 26.32 14.96
CA ALA A 223 11.76 26.73 15.72
C ALA A 223 11.44 27.73 16.85
N TYR A 224 10.40 28.56 16.69
CA TYR A 224 10.12 29.68 17.60
C TYR A 224 8.78 29.60 18.37
N SER A 225 7.90 28.65 18.10
CA SER A 225 6.65 28.48 18.86
C SER A 225 6.67 27.26 19.78
N THR A 226 6.42 27.48 21.08
CA THR A 226 5.95 26.42 22.00
C THR A 226 4.58 25.88 21.52
N PRO A 227 4.18 24.64 21.86
CA PRO A 227 3.35 23.82 20.99
C PRO A 227 1.90 24.31 20.96
N MET A 228 1.54 25.14 20.00
CA MET A 228 0.14 25.39 19.62
C MET A 228 -0.35 24.27 18.71
N LYS A 229 -0.77 23.18 19.35
CA LYS A 229 -1.42 22.00 18.75
C LYS A 229 -2.83 22.26 18.18
N THR A 230 -3.23 23.51 17.94
CA THR A 230 -4.67 23.85 17.77
C THR A 230 -5.05 24.51 16.44
N LEU A 231 -4.12 24.88 15.55
CA LEU A 231 -4.51 25.57 14.31
C LEU A 231 -4.52 24.71 13.03
N ASN A 232 -3.70 23.64 12.94
CA ASN A 232 -3.68 22.76 11.76
C ASN A 232 -4.92 21.85 11.62
N CYS A 233 -5.84 21.87 12.60
CA CYS A 233 -7.03 21.01 12.58
C CYS A 233 -8.23 21.65 11.84
N ARG A 234 -8.21 22.95 11.52
CA ARG A 234 -9.36 23.62 10.89
C ARG A 234 -9.26 23.83 9.38
N LEU A 235 -8.06 23.94 8.79
CA LEU A 235 -7.93 24.20 7.35
C LEU A 235 -7.89 22.92 6.48
N SER A 236 -7.49 21.77 7.02
CA SER A 236 -7.54 20.49 6.29
C SER A 236 -8.91 19.82 6.36
N ALA A 237 -9.84 20.35 7.16
CA ALA A 237 -11.17 19.78 7.39
C ALA A 237 -12.22 20.16 6.33
N ALA A 238 -11.90 21.10 5.42
CA ALA A 238 -12.85 21.57 4.41
C ALA A 238 -12.85 20.75 3.10
N MET A 239 -11.87 19.86 2.88
CA MET A 239 -11.73 19.14 1.59
C MET A 239 -12.01 17.63 1.65
N LEU A 240 -12.36 17.07 2.81
CA LEU A 240 -12.72 15.65 2.90
C LEU A 240 -14.04 15.51 3.63
N ILE A 241 -14.98 14.92 2.90
CA ILE A 241 -16.22 14.34 3.42
C ILE A 241 -15.84 13.45 4.62
N PHE A 242 -16.19 13.93 5.82
CA PHE A 242 -16.03 13.31 7.15
C PHE A 242 -14.60 13.12 7.71
N PRO A 243 -14.02 14.13 8.41
CA PRO A 243 -12.80 13.93 9.22
C PRO A 243 -12.93 12.82 10.27
N PHE A 244 -14.16 12.54 10.72
CA PHE A 244 -14.47 11.38 11.57
C PHE A 244 -14.19 10.05 10.87
N LEU A 245 -14.50 9.94 9.58
CA LEU A 245 -14.32 8.71 8.81
C LEU A 245 -12.85 8.46 8.52
N GLU A 246 -12.06 9.51 8.21
CA GLU A 246 -10.62 9.38 8.00
C GLU A 246 -9.88 8.97 9.29
N ASP A 247 -10.19 9.60 10.42
CA ASP A 247 -9.61 9.22 11.72
C ASP A 247 -10.07 7.83 12.17
N ALA A 248 -11.33 7.47 11.88
CA ALA A 248 -11.84 6.13 12.12
C ALA A 248 -11.09 5.11 11.26
N ILE A 249 -11.06 5.28 9.94
CA ILE A 249 -10.34 4.43 8.96
C ILE A 249 -8.87 4.29 9.35
N ARG A 250 -8.18 5.39 9.68
CA ARG A 250 -6.75 5.36 10.03
C ARG A 250 -6.48 4.65 11.36
N ARG A 251 -7.39 4.76 12.34
CA ARG A 251 -7.34 3.96 13.58
C ARG A 251 -7.74 2.50 13.34
N TRP A 252 -8.62 2.26 12.37
CA TRP A 252 -9.12 0.95 11.99
C TRP A 252 -8.02 0.10 11.35
N PHE A 253 -7.22 0.74 10.49
CA PHE A 253 -6.18 0.16 9.67
C PHE A 253 -4.77 0.28 10.29
N ARG A 254 -4.63 0.48 11.61
CA ARG A 254 -3.30 0.33 12.25
C ARG A 254 -3.01 -1.15 12.52
N PRO A 255 -1.87 -1.70 12.04
CA PRO A 255 -1.45 -3.04 12.42
C PRO A 255 -1.23 -3.11 13.93
N GLN A 256 -1.71 -4.17 14.56
CA GLN A 256 -1.57 -4.36 16.00
C GLN A 256 -0.16 -4.79 16.38
N ALA A 257 0.18 -4.65 17.67
CA ALA A 257 1.47 -5.07 18.18
C ALA A 257 1.55 -6.59 18.50
N TYR A 258 0.41 -7.27 18.62
CA TYR A 258 0.27 -8.63 19.16
C TYR A 258 -0.53 -9.57 18.25
N ASP A 259 -0.35 -9.46 16.95
CA ASP A 259 -1.06 -10.23 15.93
C ASP A 259 -0.10 -11.03 15.05
N ASP A 260 -0.60 -12.13 14.47
CA ASP A 260 0.18 -12.89 13.50
C ASP A 260 0.11 -12.23 12.11
N PRO A 261 1.11 -12.47 11.23
CA PRO A 261 1.06 -12.04 9.83
C PRO A 261 -0.21 -12.50 9.09
N VAL A 262 -0.69 -13.72 9.38
CA VAL A 262 -1.90 -14.27 8.76
C VAL A 262 -3.17 -13.60 9.32
N ASP A 263 -3.16 -13.11 10.55
CA ASP A 263 -4.29 -12.32 11.06
C ASP A 263 -4.35 -10.98 10.32
N ARG A 264 -3.20 -10.32 10.13
CA ARG A 264 -3.11 -9.09 9.32
C ARG A 264 -3.58 -9.31 7.89
N LEU A 265 -3.30 -10.46 7.29
CA LEU A 265 -3.81 -10.80 5.97
C LEU A 265 -5.35 -10.78 5.93
N ASN A 266 -6.02 -11.27 6.97
CA ASN A 266 -7.47 -11.29 7.05
C ASN A 266 -8.06 -9.91 7.37
N TYR A 267 -7.82 -9.38 8.57
CA TYR A 267 -8.55 -8.20 9.06
C TYR A 267 -8.06 -6.87 8.45
N PHE A 268 -6.82 -6.83 7.95
CA PHE A 268 -6.21 -5.61 7.43
C PHE A 268 -6.12 -5.68 5.91
N ILE A 269 -5.32 -6.59 5.34
CA ILE A 269 -5.07 -6.61 3.88
C ILE A 269 -6.35 -6.91 3.11
N THR A 270 -7.06 -8.00 3.45
CA THR A 270 -8.28 -8.40 2.74
C THR A 270 -9.42 -7.40 2.96
N ALA A 271 -9.58 -6.88 4.18
CA ALA A 271 -10.58 -5.84 4.44
C ALA A 271 -10.30 -4.54 3.66
N THR A 272 -9.06 -4.04 3.63
CA THR A 272 -8.69 -2.84 2.86
C THR A 272 -8.90 -3.06 1.35
N LEU A 273 -8.54 -4.23 0.84
CA LEU A 273 -8.75 -4.61 -0.55
C LEU A 273 -10.25 -4.56 -0.93
N LEU A 274 -11.12 -5.12 -0.08
CA LEU A 274 -12.57 -5.10 -0.31
C LEU A 274 -13.16 -3.69 -0.23
N VAL A 275 -12.70 -2.86 0.72
CA VAL A 275 -13.08 -1.44 0.79
C VAL A 275 -12.66 -0.70 -0.49
N PHE A 276 -11.45 -0.95 -0.99
CA PHE A 276 -10.97 -0.35 -2.22
C PHE A 276 -11.88 -0.72 -3.41
N PHE A 277 -12.21 -2.01 -3.58
CA PHE A 277 -13.12 -2.42 -4.65
C PHE A 277 -14.53 -1.84 -4.47
N SER A 278 -15.06 -1.79 -3.25
CA SER A 278 -16.35 -1.16 -2.95
C SER A 278 -16.38 0.32 -3.36
N ILE A 279 -15.34 1.09 -3.04
CA ILE A 279 -15.22 2.50 -3.44
C ILE A 279 -15.11 2.63 -4.97
N MET A 280 -14.29 1.78 -5.61
CA MET A 280 -14.10 1.79 -7.06
C MET A 280 -15.40 1.48 -7.81
N THR A 281 -16.15 0.45 -7.40
CA THR A 281 -17.44 0.10 -8.00
C THR A 281 -18.49 1.19 -7.74
N SER A 282 -18.49 1.79 -6.54
CA SER A 282 -19.38 2.92 -6.23
C SER A 282 -19.09 4.13 -7.13
N ALA A 283 -17.82 4.47 -7.34
CA ALA A 283 -17.44 5.57 -8.21
C ALA A 283 -17.93 5.35 -9.65
N LYS A 284 -17.80 4.12 -10.19
CA LYS A 284 -18.32 3.80 -11.51
C LYS A 284 -19.86 3.84 -11.57
N GLN A 285 -20.54 3.45 -10.50
CA GLN A 285 -22.01 3.41 -10.44
C GLN A 285 -22.67 4.79 -10.29
N TYR A 286 -22.05 5.71 -9.54
CA TYR A 286 -22.65 7.02 -9.23
C TYR A 286 -22.08 8.20 -10.04
N ILE A 287 -20.83 8.10 -10.49
CA ILE A 287 -20.14 9.20 -11.20
C ILE A 287 -19.99 8.90 -12.69
N GLY A 288 -19.85 7.62 -13.05
CA GLY A 288 -19.78 7.19 -14.45
C GLY A 288 -21.14 6.86 -15.04
N SER A 289 -21.16 6.51 -16.33
CA SER A 289 -22.29 5.85 -16.99
C SER A 289 -22.27 4.34 -16.68
N PRO A 290 -23.18 3.79 -15.86
CA PRO A 290 -23.16 2.37 -15.52
C PRO A 290 -23.75 1.48 -16.63
N ILE A 291 -24.68 2.03 -17.41
CA ILE A 291 -25.40 1.40 -18.52
C ILE A 291 -25.47 2.37 -19.69
N GLN A 292 -25.48 1.86 -20.92
CA GLN A 292 -25.78 2.62 -22.13
C GLN A 292 -26.73 1.83 -23.01
N CYS A 293 -27.78 2.45 -23.54
CA CYS A 293 -28.83 1.73 -24.26
C CYS A 293 -28.93 2.14 -25.74
N TRP A 294 -29.18 1.16 -26.60
CA TRP A 294 -29.48 1.38 -28.01
C TRP A 294 -30.92 1.87 -28.17
N MET A 295 -31.08 3.18 -28.34
CA MET A 295 -32.38 3.84 -28.43
C MET A 295 -32.80 4.12 -29.90
N PRO A 296 -34.10 4.07 -30.21
CA PRO A 296 -34.61 4.48 -31.52
C PRO A 296 -34.29 5.95 -31.84
N GLN A 297 -34.07 6.28 -33.12
CA GLN A 297 -33.65 7.63 -33.55
C GLN A 297 -34.69 8.73 -33.22
N GLU A 298 -35.94 8.37 -32.96
CA GLU A 298 -37.00 9.31 -32.58
C GLU A 298 -36.82 9.89 -31.17
N PHE A 299 -36.01 9.25 -30.32
CA PHE A 299 -35.75 9.70 -28.95
C PHE A 299 -34.71 10.83 -28.95
N ARG A 300 -35.06 11.95 -28.31
CA ARG A 300 -34.08 13.02 -28.05
C ARG A 300 -33.14 12.61 -26.93
N SER A 301 -31.95 13.22 -26.87
CA SER A 301 -30.91 12.93 -25.86
C SER A 301 -31.43 12.95 -24.40
N SER A 302 -32.36 13.83 -24.05
CA SER A 302 -32.94 13.84 -22.69
C SER A 302 -33.84 12.63 -22.39
N TRP A 303 -34.46 12.03 -23.40
CA TRP A 303 -35.28 10.83 -23.25
C TRP A 303 -34.42 9.57 -23.23
N GLU A 304 -33.28 9.58 -23.93
CA GLU A 304 -32.25 8.55 -23.83
C GLU A 304 -31.72 8.43 -22.40
N SER A 305 -31.26 9.54 -21.80
CA SER A 305 -30.79 9.51 -20.40
C SER A 305 -31.87 9.05 -19.41
N TYR A 306 -33.13 9.46 -19.61
CA TYR A 306 -34.25 8.96 -18.79
C TYR A 306 -34.46 7.44 -18.96
N ALA A 307 -34.42 6.94 -20.19
CA ALA A 307 -34.59 5.51 -20.46
C ALA A 307 -33.44 4.69 -19.85
N GLU A 308 -32.20 5.16 -19.96
CA GLU A 308 -31.03 4.56 -19.34
C GLU A 308 -31.15 4.48 -17.82
N ASP A 309 -31.55 5.57 -17.15
CA ASP A 309 -31.75 5.61 -15.70
C ASP A 309 -32.87 4.66 -15.26
N VAL A 310 -34.00 4.65 -15.99
CA VAL A 310 -35.12 3.74 -15.71
C VAL A 310 -34.68 2.29 -15.89
N CYS A 311 -33.94 1.97 -16.94
CA CYS A 311 -33.42 0.64 -17.20
C CYS A 311 -32.41 0.20 -16.15
N PHE A 312 -31.57 1.12 -15.67
CA PHE A 312 -30.64 0.83 -14.59
C PHE A 312 -31.37 0.47 -13.29
N ILE A 313 -32.43 1.22 -12.94
CA ILE A 313 -33.20 1.02 -11.69
C ILE A 313 -34.09 -0.22 -11.76
N LYS A 314 -34.73 -0.49 -12.90
CA LYS A 314 -35.80 -1.50 -13.05
C LYS A 314 -35.30 -2.93 -13.26
N ASN A 315 -34.00 -3.18 -13.10
CA ASN A 315 -33.29 -4.40 -13.50
C ASN A 315 -33.39 -4.68 -15.01
N THR A 316 -32.42 -5.45 -15.50
CA THR A 316 -32.35 -5.87 -16.91
C THR A 316 -32.38 -7.40 -16.97
N PHE A 317 -32.70 -7.98 -18.11
CA PHE A 317 -32.70 -9.44 -18.28
C PHE A 317 -31.73 -9.84 -19.38
N TYR A 318 -31.20 -11.05 -19.29
CA TYR A 318 -30.22 -11.57 -20.24
C TYR A 318 -30.79 -12.76 -21.01
N ILE A 319 -30.61 -12.74 -22.32
CA ILE A 319 -30.99 -13.81 -23.25
C ILE A 319 -29.88 -13.90 -24.29
N PRO A 320 -29.39 -15.11 -24.64
CA PRO A 320 -28.41 -15.28 -25.71
C PRO A 320 -28.91 -14.67 -27.02
N ILE A 321 -28.01 -14.02 -27.77
CA ILE A 321 -28.38 -13.33 -29.03
C ILE A 321 -29.01 -14.26 -30.07
N ASN A 322 -28.67 -15.55 -30.02
CA ASN A 322 -29.18 -16.58 -30.95
C ASN A 322 -30.62 -17.02 -30.62
N GLU A 323 -31.18 -16.64 -29.47
CA GLU A 323 -32.52 -17.01 -29.04
C GLU A 323 -33.50 -15.84 -29.24
N GLY A 324 -34.74 -16.16 -29.65
CA GLY A 324 -35.80 -15.16 -29.76
C GLY A 324 -36.24 -14.66 -28.39
N ILE A 325 -36.61 -13.38 -28.30
CA ILE A 325 -37.12 -12.80 -27.05
C ILE A 325 -38.48 -13.45 -26.73
N PRO A 326 -38.64 -14.13 -25.57
CA PRO A 326 -39.86 -14.85 -25.23
C PRO A 326 -41.03 -13.88 -25.05
N GLU A 327 -42.23 -14.28 -25.47
CA GLU A 327 -43.44 -13.44 -25.34
C GLU A 327 -44.00 -13.44 -23.91
N SER A 328 -43.78 -14.51 -23.15
CA SER A 328 -44.20 -14.63 -21.75
C SER A 328 -43.40 -13.71 -20.83
N PHE A 329 -44.12 -12.88 -20.07
CA PHE A 329 -43.51 -11.97 -19.10
C PHE A 329 -42.82 -12.70 -17.94
N ASP A 330 -43.34 -13.84 -17.53
CA ASP A 330 -42.81 -14.61 -16.41
C ASP A 330 -41.40 -15.14 -16.70
N GLU A 331 -41.14 -15.58 -17.93
CA GLU A 331 -39.80 -16.02 -18.36
C GLU A 331 -38.80 -14.85 -18.37
N ARG A 332 -39.23 -13.67 -18.82
CA ARG A 332 -38.38 -12.46 -18.79
C ARG A 332 -38.08 -12.01 -17.37
N GLU A 333 -39.02 -12.16 -16.44
CA GLU A 333 -38.85 -11.80 -15.04
C GLU A 333 -37.89 -12.76 -14.32
N ASN A 334 -37.98 -14.05 -14.61
CA ASN A 334 -37.05 -15.06 -14.06
C ASN A 334 -35.62 -14.90 -14.58
N ALA A 335 -35.44 -14.34 -15.79
CA ALA A 335 -34.14 -14.05 -16.38
C ALA A 335 -33.54 -12.68 -15.96
N GLN A 336 -34.17 -11.96 -15.01
CA GLN A 336 -33.69 -10.66 -14.56
C GLN A 336 -32.41 -10.76 -13.73
N ILE A 337 -31.57 -9.76 -13.91
CA ILE A 337 -30.28 -9.59 -13.26
C ILE A 337 -30.33 -8.25 -12.54
N GLY A 338 -30.16 -8.29 -11.21
CA GLY A 338 -30.16 -7.11 -10.35
C GLY A 338 -28.98 -7.05 -9.37
N TYR A 339 -28.09 -8.04 -9.36
CA TYR A 339 -27.01 -8.11 -8.37
C TYR A 339 -26.01 -6.94 -8.50
N TYR A 340 -25.76 -6.44 -9.72
CA TYR A 340 -24.75 -5.41 -9.98
C TYR A 340 -25.01 -4.11 -9.20
N GLN A 341 -26.26 -3.80 -8.89
CA GLN A 341 -26.64 -2.63 -8.09
C GLN A 341 -26.15 -2.73 -6.64
N TRP A 342 -26.07 -3.95 -6.11
CA TRP A 342 -25.76 -4.25 -4.70
C TRP A 342 -24.27 -4.54 -4.46
N VAL A 343 -23.49 -4.75 -5.52
CA VAL A 343 -22.06 -5.10 -5.44
C VAL A 343 -21.27 -4.20 -4.48
N PRO A 344 -21.35 -2.86 -4.55
CA PRO A 344 -20.54 -2.02 -3.68
C PRO A 344 -20.90 -2.17 -2.19
N ILE A 345 -22.19 -2.34 -1.89
CA ILE A 345 -22.72 -2.52 -0.53
C ILE A 345 -22.28 -3.89 0.00
N CYS A 346 -22.42 -4.94 -0.81
CA CYS A 346 -21.97 -6.28 -0.47
C CYS A 346 -20.47 -6.30 -0.15
N LEU A 347 -19.62 -5.73 -1.02
CA LEU A 347 -18.17 -5.66 -0.78
C LEU A 347 -17.82 -4.91 0.51
N ALA A 348 -18.53 -3.82 0.84
CA ALA A 348 -18.34 -3.10 2.09
C ALA A 348 -18.75 -3.94 3.32
N LEU A 349 -19.87 -4.66 3.26
CA LEU A 349 -20.31 -5.57 4.32
C LEU A 349 -19.32 -6.73 4.51
N GLN A 350 -18.81 -7.30 3.41
CA GLN A 350 -17.78 -8.33 3.47
C GLN A 350 -16.50 -7.82 4.13
N ALA A 351 -16.08 -6.58 3.83
CA ALA A 351 -14.93 -5.96 4.50
C ALA A 351 -15.14 -5.83 6.02
N ILE A 352 -16.34 -5.43 6.46
CA ILE A 352 -16.69 -5.36 7.88
C ILE A 352 -16.62 -6.75 8.51
N MET A 353 -17.14 -7.78 7.84
CA MET A 353 -17.11 -9.16 8.34
C MET A 353 -15.67 -9.68 8.55
N PHE A 354 -14.73 -9.36 7.65
CA PHE A 354 -13.30 -9.66 7.86
C PHE A 354 -12.69 -8.95 9.07
N PHE A 355 -13.24 -7.80 9.47
CA PHE A 355 -12.76 -7.07 10.63
C PHE A 355 -13.33 -7.58 11.96
N ILE A 356 -14.54 -8.15 11.97
CA ILE A 356 -15.24 -8.58 13.21
C ILE A 356 -14.37 -9.47 14.13
N PRO A 357 -13.66 -10.51 13.64
CA PRO A 357 -12.85 -11.36 14.52
C PRO A 357 -11.77 -10.58 15.27
N ASN A 358 -11.12 -9.60 14.61
CA ASN A 358 -10.13 -8.74 15.25
C ASN A 358 -10.77 -7.82 16.31
N TYR A 359 -11.95 -7.29 16.02
CA TYR A 359 -12.69 -6.48 16.99
C TYR A 359 -13.03 -7.27 18.26
N VAL A 360 -13.47 -8.52 18.09
CA VAL A 360 -13.75 -9.45 19.19
C VAL A 360 -12.49 -9.68 20.02
N TRP A 361 -11.36 -10.00 19.39
CA TRP A 361 -10.06 -10.15 20.06
C TRP A 361 -9.66 -8.90 20.84
N LYS A 362 -9.69 -7.74 20.20
CA LYS A 362 -9.30 -6.44 20.79
C LYS A 362 -10.17 -6.04 21.99
N THR A 363 -11.44 -6.44 21.99
CA THR A 363 -12.38 -6.07 23.04
C THR A 363 -12.27 -7.03 24.23
N LEU A 364 -12.21 -8.34 23.96
CA LEU A 364 -12.24 -9.37 25.00
C LEU A 364 -10.89 -9.57 25.69
N HIS A 365 -9.74 -9.40 25.01
CA HIS A 365 -8.44 -9.58 25.68
C HIS A 365 -8.20 -8.55 26.80
N LYS A 366 -8.77 -7.34 26.70
CA LYS A 366 -8.68 -6.31 27.75
C LYS A 366 -9.30 -6.75 29.08
N GLN A 367 -10.23 -7.71 29.03
CA GLN A 367 -10.88 -8.25 30.23
C GLN A 367 -10.03 -9.33 30.94
N SER A 368 -8.89 -9.72 30.36
CA SER A 368 -8.02 -10.76 30.90
C SER A 368 -7.12 -10.29 32.06
N GLY A 369 -6.94 -8.98 32.24
CA GLY A 369 -6.01 -8.40 33.22
C GLY A 369 -4.54 -8.41 32.79
N LEU A 370 -4.21 -9.02 31.64
CA LEU A 370 -2.87 -9.04 31.06
C LEU A 370 -2.80 -8.07 29.88
N ASP A 371 -2.08 -6.96 30.06
CA ASP A 371 -1.93 -5.95 29.01
C ASP A 371 -0.84 -6.35 28.00
N LEU A 372 -1.26 -7.10 26.98
CA LEU A 372 -0.38 -7.56 25.90
C LEU A 372 0.32 -6.40 25.18
N ASP A 373 -0.34 -5.24 25.04
CA ASP A 373 0.20 -4.11 24.30
C ASP A 373 1.42 -3.51 25.02
N THR A 374 1.30 -3.30 26.32
CA THR A 374 2.39 -2.83 27.18
C THR A 374 3.54 -3.84 27.20
N VAL A 375 3.26 -5.14 27.44
CA VAL A 375 4.31 -6.17 27.51
C VAL A 375 5.13 -6.25 26.22
N ILE A 376 4.46 -6.23 25.06
CA ILE A 376 5.15 -6.38 23.77
C ILE A 376 5.86 -5.09 23.37
N THR A 377 5.31 -3.92 23.72
CA THR A 377 5.97 -2.63 23.46
C THR A 377 7.25 -2.52 24.29
N GLU A 378 7.21 -2.87 25.57
CA GLU A 378 8.39 -2.94 26.42
C GLU A 378 9.37 -4.01 25.92
N ALA A 379 8.90 -5.21 25.57
CA ALA A 379 9.79 -6.23 25.01
C ALA A 379 10.48 -5.78 23.71
N ARG A 380 9.79 -5.02 22.85
CA ARG A 380 10.40 -4.43 21.64
C ARG A 380 11.44 -3.37 21.97
N SER A 381 11.22 -2.57 23.01
CA SER A 381 12.17 -1.53 23.45
C SER A 381 13.50 -2.15 23.89
N LEU A 382 13.47 -3.32 24.54
CA LEU A 382 14.65 -4.07 24.99
C LEU A 382 15.60 -4.48 23.86
N ARG A 383 15.10 -4.64 22.63
CA ARG A 383 15.92 -5.05 21.48
C ARG A 383 16.98 -4.01 21.11
N GLY A 384 16.68 -2.72 21.31
CA GLY A 384 17.56 -1.61 20.95
C GLY A 384 18.51 -1.16 22.06
N MET A 385 18.41 -1.71 23.27
CA MET A 385 19.16 -1.27 24.44
C MET A 385 20.53 -1.96 24.59
N ARG A 386 21.44 -1.31 25.33
CA ARG A 386 22.75 -1.89 25.69
C ARG A 386 22.56 -3.07 26.68
N PRO A 387 23.48 -4.07 26.70
CA PRO A 387 23.31 -5.28 27.50
C PRO A 387 23.03 -5.05 28.99
N SER A 388 23.74 -4.12 29.65
CA SER A 388 23.57 -3.83 31.09
C SER A 388 22.23 -3.16 31.41
N GLN A 389 21.79 -2.22 30.57
CA GLN A 389 20.47 -1.58 30.69
C GLN A 389 19.34 -2.55 30.37
N ARG A 390 19.53 -3.40 29.34
CA ARG A 390 18.59 -4.44 28.96
C ARG A 390 18.33 -5.41 30.10
N GLU A 391 19.35 -5.77 30.87
CA GLU A 391 19.19 -6.70 31.99
C GLU A 391 18.24 -6.13 33.06
N ALA A 392 18.46 -4.89 33.49
CA ALA A 392 17.63 -4.19 34.48
C ALA A 392 16.19 -3.97 33.99
N GLU A 393 15.99 -3.57 32.74
CA GLU A 393 14.63 -3.41 32.19
C GLU A 393 13.93 -4.76 31.97
N THR A 394 14.68 -5.83 31.66
CA THR A 394 14.13 -7.19 31.60
C THR A 394 13.68 -7.65 33.00
N ASP A 395 14.35 -7.23 34.08
CA ASP A 395 13.91 -7.53 35.44
C ASP A 395 12.58 -6.86 35.79
N LYS A 396 12.39 -5.59 35.42
CA LYS A 396 11.09 -4.92 35.59
C LYS A 396 9.98 -5.59 34.78
N LEU A 397 10.27 -5.95 33.52
CA LEU A 397 9.32 -6.67 32.68
C LEU A 397 8.98 -8.05 33.25
N LYS A 398 9.97 -8.75 33.81
CA LYS A 398 9.80 -10.03 34.49
C LYS A 398 8.85 -9.90 35.67
N GLU A 399 9.07 -8.92 36.54
CA GLU A 399 8.23 -8.66 37.72
C GLU A 399 6.77 -8.41 37.31
N TYR A 400 6.57 -7.54 36.32
CA TYR A 400 5.23 -7.29 35.76
C TYR A 400 4.56 -8.56 35.22
N VAL A 401 5.29 -9.37 34.43
CA VAL A 401 4.75 -10.63 33.85
C VAL A 401 4.49 -11.68 34.92
N TYR A 402 5.37 -11.76 35.93
CA TYR A 402 5.26 -12.70 37.05
C TYR A 402 4.00 -12.43 37.88
N ASP A 403 3.74 -11.16 38.18
CA ASP A 403 2.55 -10.70 38.88
C ASP A 403 1.28 -10.85 38.02
N ALA A 404 1.34 -10.46 36.74
CA ALA A 404 0.21 -10.56 35.83
C ALA A 404 -0.24 -12.01 35.58
N LEU A 405 0.69 -12.97 35.61
CA LEU A 405 0.39 -14.40 35.50
C LEU A 405 0.02 -15.06 36.84
N ALA A 406 0.12 -14.30 37.95
CA ALA A 406 -0.13 -14.76 39.32
C ALA A 406 0.56 -16.11 39.60
N ILE A 407 1.85 -16.20 39.27
CA ILE A 407 2.63 -17.46 39.34
C ILE A 407 2.65 -18.02 40.79
N ASN A 408 2.46 -17.15 41.80
CA ASN A 408 2.43 -17.52 43.22
C ASN A 408 1.09 -18.10 43.72
N ASP A 409 -0.03 -17.84 43.05
CA ASP A 409 -1.36 -18.33 43.47
C ASP A 409 -1.62 -19.77 43.02
N CYS A 410 -0.86 -20.70 43.60
CA CYS A 410 -1.12 -22.15 43.51
C CYS A 410 -2.12 -22.62 44.57
N ARG A 411 -3.30 -22.01 44.68
CA ARG A 411 -4.40 -22.61 45.46
C ARG A 411 -5.10 -23.68 44.61
N LYS A 412 -4.86 -24.94 44.94
CA LYS A 412 -5.52 -26.13 44.36
C LYS A 412 -7.05 -25.95 44.41
N MET A 413 -7.70 -25.88 43.25
CA MET A 413 -9.13 -26.18 43.15
C MET A 413 -9.34 -27.27 42.12
N GLN A 414 -9.36 -28.49 42.65
CA GLN A 414 -9.75 -29.72 41.97
C GLN A 414 -11.26 -29.64 41.73
N ALA A 415 -11.69 -29.64 40.47
CA ALA A 415 -13.07 -29.96 40.12
C ALA A 415 -13.09 -30.62 38.74
N ASN A 416 -13.14 -31.95 38.74
CA ASN A 416 -13.62 -32.72 37.59
C ASN A 416 -14.99 -32.18 37.18
N PHE A 417 -15.14 -31.74 35.92
CA PHE A 417 -16.23 -32.11 35.01
C PHE A 417 -16.08 -31.36 33.66
N MET A 418 -16.21 -32.12 32.56
CA MET A 418 -16.47 -31.75 31.15
C MET A 418 -15.88 -30.46 30.52
N CYS A 419 -14.80 -30.67 29.76
CA CYS A 419 -14.40 -30.16 28.43
C CYS A 419 -14.50 -28.66 28.02
N LEU A 420 -15.20 -27.76 28.70
CA LEU A 420 -15.25 -26.32 28.35
C LEU A 420 -15.15 -25.45 29.61
N ARG A 421 -13.98 -25.47 30.25
CA ARG A 421 -13.69 -24.62 31.42
C ARG A 421 -13.36 -23.18 30.98
N PHE A 422 -14.40 -22.36 30.85
CA PHE A 422 -14.30 -20.90 30.89
C PHE A 422 -14.14 -20.44 32.34
N GLY A 423 -12.91 -20.16 32.77
CA GLY A 423 -12.65 -19.63 34.11
C GLY A 423 -11.36 -18.82 34.17
N ARG A 424 -11.46 -17.58 34.67
CA ARG A 424 -10.33 -16.65 34.91
C ARG A 424 -9.23 -17.24 35.80
N SER A 425 -9.54 -18.22 36.66
CA SER A 425 -8.56 -18.80 37.60
C SER A 425 -7.62 -19.86 37.00
N LEU A 426 -7.80 -20.27 35.73
CA LEU A 426 -7.04 -21.35 35.10
C LEU A 426 -5.85 -20.86 34.25
N GLY A 427 -5.64 -19.54 34.10
CA GLY A 427 -4.55 -18.95 33.29
C GLY A 427 -4.49 -19.47 31.85
N SER A 428 -5.66 -19.79 31.28
CA SER A 428 -5.86 -20.29 29.92
C SER A 428 -6.85 -19.43 29.12
N TYR A 429 -7.30 -18.31 29.68
CA TYR A 429 -8.37 -17.51 29.10
C TYR A 429 -7.91 -16.82 27.82
N VAL A 430 -6.74 -16.18 27.84
CA VAL A 430 -6.19 -15.44 26.69
C VAL A 430 -5.90 -16.40 25.54
N SER A 431 -5.34 -17.57 25.82
CA SER A 431 -5.02 -18.60 24.83
C SER A 431 -6.26 -19.18 24.17
N MET A 432 -7.32 -19.46 24.95
CA MET A 432 -8.57 -19.97 24.41
C MET A 432 -9.31 -18.90 23.61
N LEU A 433 -9.30 -17.65 24.08
CA LEU A 433 -9.83 -16.53 23.32
C LEU A 433 -9.10 -16.35 21.99
N TYR A 434 -7.77 -16.52 21.98
CA TYR A 434 -6.97 -16.42 20.77
C TYR A 434 -7.34 -17.52 19.76
N LEU A 435 -7.40 -18.78 20.22
CA LEU A 435 -7.85 -19.90 19.37
C LEU A 435 -9.28 -19.71 18.86
N PHE A 436 -10.17 -19.15 19.68
CA PHE A 436 -11.53 -18.82 19.27
C PHE A 436 -11.55 -17.74 18.17
N THR A 437 -10.75 -16.68 18.31
CA THR A 437 -10.58 -15.68 17.25
C THR A 437 -10.08 -16.29 15.95
N LYS A 438 -9.11 -17.21 16.00
CA LYS A 438 -8.62 -17.93 14.82
C LYS A 438 -9.72 -18.76 14.15
N LEU A 439 -10.54 -19.44 14.96
CA LEU A 439 -11.71 -20.17 14.46
C LEU A 439 -12.71 -19.24 13.78
N LEU A 440 -12.95 -18.04 14.34
CA LEU A 440 -13.80 -17.03 13.71
C LEU A 440 -13.26 -16.56 12.36
N TYR A 441 -11.95 -16.43 12.18
CA TYR A 441 -11.38 -16.12 10.86
C TYR A 441 -11.62 -17.25 9.85
N VAL A 442 -11.45 -18.51 10.25
CA VAL A 442 -11.74 -19.68 9.40
C VAL A 442 -13.23 -19.72 9.02
N PHE A 443 -14.12 -19.53 10.00
CA PHE A 443 -15.55 -19.50 9.73
C PHE A 443 -15.94 -18.34 8.82
N ASN A 444 -15.36 -17.16 9.04
CA ASN A 444 -15.60 -16.00 8.19
C ASN A 444 -15.22 -16.29 6.74
N ILE A 445 -14.01 -16.80 6.45
CA ILE A 445 -13.62 -17.02 5.04
C ILE A 445 -14.51 -18.04 4.32
N PHE A 446 -14.99 -19.08 5.01
CA PHE A 446 -15.96 -20.01 4.43
C PHE A 446 -17.31 -19.34 4.15
N ILE A 447 -17.80 -18.50 5.06
CA ILE A 447 -19.00 -17.69 4.81
C ILE A 447 -18.78 -16.76 3.62
N GLN A 448 -17.62 -16.11 3.50
CA GLN A 448 -17.35 -15.20 2.38
C GLN A 448 -17.39 -15.92 1.03
N PHE A 449 -16.82 -17.12 0.97
CA PHE A 449 -16.93 -17.98 -0.22
C PHE A 449 -18.36 -18.36 -0.55
N TYR A 450 -19.14 -18.76 0.46
CA TYR A 450 -20.55 -19.09 0.28
C TYR A 450 -21.35 -17.88 -0.20
N LEU A 451 -21.21 -16.73 0.46
CA LEU A 451 -21.89 -15.48 0.11
C LEU A 451 -21.56 -15.06 -1.32
N MET A 452 -20.29 -15.13 -1.73
CA MET A 452 -19.88 -14.81 -3.10
C MET A 452 -20.54 -15.74 -4.13
N ASN A 453 -20.60 -17.05 -3.85
CA ASN A 453 -21.19 -18.01 -4.79
C ASN A 453 -22.70 -17.83 -4.93
N THR A 454 -23.40 -17.66 -3.80
CA THR A 454 -24.86 -17.41 -3.79
C THR A 454 -25.21 -16.07 -4.42
N PHE A 455 -24.39 -15.03 -4.19
CA PHE A 455 -24.62 -13.69 -4.73
C PHE A 455 -24.51 -13.63 -6.26
N LEU A 456 -23.59 -14.41 -6.84
CA LEU A 456 -23.41 -14.51 -8.29
C LEU A 456 -24.44 -15.44 -8.96
N GLY A 457 -25.19 -16.24 -8.18
CA GLY A 457 -26.18 -17.17 -8.73
C GLY A 457 -25.57 -18.34 -9.52
N SER A 458 -24.28 -18.66 -9.30
CA SER A 458 -23.63 -19.78 -9.99
C SER A 458 -23.95 -21.11 -9.32
N GLU A 459 -24.39 -22.09 -10.12
CA GLU A 459 -24.61 -23.47 -9.65
C GLU A 459 -23.29 -24.16 -9.24
N ASN A 460 -22.16 -23.72 -9.80
CA ASN A 460 -20.85 -24.31 -9.57
C ASN A 460 -20.00 -23.43 -8.63
N SER A 461 -19.69 -23.92 -7.43
CA SER A 461 -18.82 -23.21 -6.47
C SER A 461 -17.39 -22.95 -6.96
N LEU A 462 -16.95 -23.74 -7.94
CA LEU A 462 -15.63 -23.63 -8.59
C LEU A 462 -15.66 -22.85 -9.90
N TRP A 463 -16.66 -21.98 -10.10
CA TRP A 463 -16.78 -21.16 -11.33
C TRP A 463 -15.51 -20.36 -11.64
N GLY A 464 -14.72 -19.94 -10.64
CA GLY A 464 -13.47 -19.21 -10.85
C GLY A 464 -12.40 -20.04 -11.59
N VAL A 465 -12.33 -21.36 -11.34
CA VAL A 465 -11.40 -22.26 -12.06
C VAL A 465 -11.87 -22.46 -13.49
N THR A 466 -13.18 -22.64 -13.70
CA THR A 466 -13.77 -22.77 -15.04
C THR A 466 -13.52 -21.50 -15.86
N ALA A 467 -13.76 -20.32 -15.28
CA ALA A 467 -13.53 -19.04 -15.94
C ALA A 467 -12.06 -18.82 -16.33
N MET A 468 -11.10 -19.23 -15.48
CA MET A 468 -9.67 -19.16 -15.82
C MET A 468 -9.28 -20.17 -16.91
N LYS A 469 -9.88 -21.37 -16.87
CA LYS A 469 -9.68 -22.38 -17.91
C LYS A 469 -10.15 -21.86 -19.26
N ASP A 470 -11.34 -21.29 -19.32
CA ASP A 470 -11.92 -20.76 -20.55
C ASP A 470 -11.10 -19.59 -21.12
N LEU A 471 -10.58 -18.73 -20.25
CA LEU A 471 -9.65 -17.66 -20.64
C LEU A 471 -8.31 -18.20 -21.18
N TRP A 472 -7.78 -19.28 -20.60
CA TRP A 472 -6.51 -19.88 -21.02
C TRP A 472 -6.59 -20.53 -22.40
N TYR A 473 -7.73 -21.17 -22.71
CA TYR A 473 -7.96 -21.78 -24.02
C TYR A 473 -8.34 -20.77 -25.11
N GLY A 474 -8.45 -19.48 -24.77
CA GLY A 474 -8.78 -18.43 -25.74
C GLY A 474 -10.19 -18.56 -26.31
N ASN A 475 -11.06 -19.32 -25.63
CA ASN A 475 -12.47 -19.34 -25.99
C ASN A 475 -13.03 -17.97 -25.63
N GLU A 476 -13.52 -17.23 -26.64
CA GLU A 476 -14.26 -16.01 -26.39
C GLU A 476 -15.44 -16.39 -25.51
N ILE A 477 -15.44 -15.86 -24.29
CA ILE A 477 -16.58 -15.93 -23.37
C ILE A 477 -17.64 -15.02 -23.99
N GLU A 478 -18.24 -15.44 -25.09
CA GLU A 478 -19.22 -14.61 -25.81
C GLU A 478 -20.43 -14.37 -24.92
N ASP A 479 -20.69 -15.22 -23.92
CA ASP A 479 -21.93 -15.18 -23.17
C ASP A 479 -21.83 -15.97 -21.85
N SER A 480 -21.02 -15.49 -20.89
CA SER A 480 -21.06 -16.05 -19.53
C SER A 480 -22.40 -15.68 -18.90
N SER A 481 -23.26 -16.68 -18.66
CA SER A 481 -24.58 -16.50 -18.03
C SER A 481 -24.52 -15.79 -16.67
N VAL A 482 -23.39 -15.89 -15.97
CA VAL A 482 -23.14 -15.26 -14.67
C VAL A 482 -22.84 -13.75 -14.82
N PHE A 483 -22.15 -13.35 -15.90
CA PHE A 483 -21.69 -11.97 -16.12
C PHE A 483 -21.97 -11.48 -17.56
N PRO A 484 -23.23 -11.24 -17.93
CA PRO A 484 -23.54 -10.72 -19.25
C PRO A 484 -23.14 -9.25 -19.40
N ARG A 485 -22.57 -8.92 -20.55
CA ARG A 485 -22.16 -7.55 -20.91
C ARG A 485 -23.24 -6.80 -21.68
N VAL A 486 -24.14 -7.54 -22.32
CA VAL A 486 -25.27 -7.04 -23.08
C VAL A 486 -26.54 -7.60 -22.45
N THR A 487 -27.51 -6.73 -22.17
CA THR A 487 -28.77 -7.08 -21.51
C THR A 487 -29.93 -6.38 -22.19
N LEU A 488 -31.13 -6.91 -22.07
CA LEU A 488 -32.36 -6.32 -22.57
C LEU A 488 -33.11 -5.62 -21.43
N CYS A 489 -33.74 -4.50 -21.75
CA CYS A 489 -34.55 -3.72 -20.81
C CYS A 489 -35.94 -3.47 -21.38
N ASP A 490 -36.97 -3.79 -20.57
CA ASP A 490 -38.37 -3.46 -20.86
C ASP A 490 -38.80 -2.23 -20.07
N PHE A 491 -39.06 -1.11 -20.76
CA PHE A 491 -39.62 0.10 -20.14
C PHE A 491 -40.97 0.51 -20.75
N LYS A 492 -41.78 1.23 -19.97
CA LYS A 492 -43.16 1.60 -20.34
C LYS A 492 -43.32 3.10 -20.30
N VAL A 493 -43.81 3.70 -21.39
CA VAL A 493 -44.09 5.15 -21.48
C VAL A 493 -45.61 5.36 -21.57
N ARG A 494 -46.15 6.21 -20.70
CA ARG A 494 -47.57 6.59 -20.72
C ARG A 494 -47.77 7.79 -21.64
N ARG A 495 -48.61 7.66 -22.65
CA ARG A 495 -49.21 8.78 -23.41
C ARG A 495 -50.72 8.79 -23.13
N LEU A 496 -51.38 9.94 -23.28
CA LEU A 496 -52.74 10.32 -22.78
C LEU A 496 -53.86 9.25 -22.75
N ALA A 497 -53.76 8.13 -23.48
CA ALA A 497 -54.66 6.96 -23.34
C ALA A 497 -53.99 5.58 -23.54
N ASN A 498 -52.70 5.49 -23.93
CA ASN A 498 -52.04 4.22 -24.29
C ASN A 498 -50.67 4.06 -23.60
N ILE A 499 -50.39 2.83 -23.14
CA ILE A 499 -49.10 2.43 -22.58
C ILE A 499 -48.27 1.82 -23.71
N HIS A 500 -47.24 2.52 -24.15
CA HIS A 500 -46.26 1.98 -25.10
C HIS A 500 -45.17 1.24 -24.34
N ARG A 501 -44.89 0.00 -24.75
CA ARG A 501 -43.81 -0.83 -24.21
C ARG A 501 -42.67 -0.82 -25.20
N TYR A 502 -41.47 -0.57 -24.71
CA TYR A 502 -40.24 -0.61 -25.49
C TYR A 502 -39.32 -1.67 -24.88
N THR A 503 -38.72 -2.49 -25.74
CA THR A 503 -37.63 -3.38 -25.39
C THR A 503 -36.38 -2.85 -26.09
N VAL A 504 -35.36 -2.50 -25.32
CA VAL A 504 -34.10 -1.93 -25.83
C VAL A 504 -32.92 -2.77 -25.37
N GLN A 505 -31.89 -2.82 -26.21
CA GLN A 505 -30.64 -3.49 -25.91
C GLN A 505 -29.69 -2.52 -25.20
N CYS A 506 -29.12 -2.94 -24.09
CA CYS A 506 -28.24 -2.10 -23.28
C CYS A 506 -26.90 -2.81 -23.02
N VAL A 507 -25.83 -2.03 -23.06
CA VAL A 507 -24.47 -2.46 -22.70
C VAL A 507 -24.24 -2.12 -21.22
N LEU A 508 -24.00 -3.15 -20.42
CA LEU A 508 -23.83 -3.05 -18.98
C LEU A 508 -22.35 -2.94 -18.62
N MET A 509 -21.79 -1.75 -18.77
CA MET A 509 -20.36 -1.47 -18.55
C MET A 509 -19.89 -1.85 -17.14
N ILE A 510 -20.74 -1.67 -16.12
CA ILE A 510 -20.41 -2.01 -14.73
C ILE A 510 -20.07 -3.51 -14.57
N ASN A 511 -20.70 -4.38 -15.36
CA ASN A 511 -20.51 -5.80 -15.22
C ASN A 511 -19.16 -6.29 -15.74
N MET A 512 -18.58 -5.58 -16.72
CA MET A 512 -17.20 -5.82 -17.18
C MET A 512 -16.18 -5.63 -16.05
N PHE A 513 -16.41 -4.66 -15.15
CA PHE A 513 -15.57 -4.48 -13.96
C PHE A 513 -15.84 -5.57 -12.92
N ASN A 514 -17.11 -5.87 -12.66
CA ASN A 514 -17.49 -6.89 -11.67
C ASN A 514 -16.90 -8.27 -12.02
N GLU A 515 -16.95 -8.67 -13.30
CA GLU A 515 -16.33 -9.91 -13.79
C GLU A 515 -14.86 -10.02 -13.34
N LYS A 516 -14.07 -8.95 -13.57
CA LYS A 516 -12.64 -8.95 -13.23
C LYS A 516 -12.38 -8.87 -11.73
N ILE A 517 -13.16 -8.10 -10.98
CA ILE A 517 -13.06 -8.00 -9.52
C ILE A 517 -13.36 -9.35 -8.88
N TYR A 518 -14.48 -9.99 -9.22
CA TYR A 518 -14.89 -11.25 -8.61
C TYR A 518 -13.99 -12.41 -9.02
N LEU A 519 -13.47 -12.43 -10.26
CA LEU A 519 -12.44 -13.40 -10.66
C LEU A 519 -11.20 -13.27 -9.77
N PHE A 520 -10.69 -12.05 -9.59
CA PHE A 520 -9.54 -11.80 -8.72
C PHE A 520 -9.83 -12.17 -7.25
N LEU A 521 -11.00 -11.76 -6.73
CA LEU A 521 -11.41 -12.05 -5.36
C LEU A 521 -11.56 -13.55 -5.09
N TRP A 522 -11.98 -14.35 -6.07
CA TRP A 522 -12.09 -15.80 -5.92
C TRP A 522 -10.74 -16.44 -5.61
N PHE A 523 -9.70 -16.10 -6.39
CA PHE A 523 -8.33 -16.58 -6.13
C PHE A 523 -7.74 -16.01 -4.84
N TRP A 524 -8.02 -14.74 -4.55
CA TRP A 524 -7.59 -14.10 -3.32
C TRP A 524 -8.18 -14.79 -2.08
N PHE A 525 -9.49 -15.02 -2.06
CA PHE A 525 -10.17 -15.73 -0.98
C PHE A 525 -9.66 -17.16 -0.84
N PHE A 526 -9.34 -17.85 -1.95
CA PHE A 526 -8.78 -19.19 -1.89
C PHE A 526 -7.42 -19.19 -1.18
N PHE A 527 -6.53 -18.26 -1.56
CA PHE A 527 -5.24 -18.07 -0.91
C PHE A 527 -5.37 -17.73 0.59
N VAL A 528 -6.29 -16.82 0.93
CA VAL A 528 -6.58 -16.45 2.33
C VAL A 528 -7.13 -17.65 3.10
N ALA A 529 -8.01 -18.46 2.51
CA ALA A 529 -8.58 -19.65 3.13
C ALA A 529 -7.50 -20.67 3.49
N VAL A 530 -6.63 -21.02 2.53
CA VAL A 530 -5.53 -21.96 2.76
C VAL A 530 -4.59 -21.44 3.86
N SER A 531 -4.17 -20.18 3.77
CA SER A 531 -3.26 -19.56 4.74
C SER A 531 -3.87 -19.53 6.16
N THR A 532 -5.16 -19.20 6.27
CA THR A 532 -5.88 -19.09 7.54
C THR A 532 -6.12 -20.46 8.18
N CYS A 533 -6.49 -21.47 7.39
CA CYS A 533 -6.66 -22.84 7.85
C CYS A 533 -5.34 -23.42 8.37
N ILE A 534 -4.23 -23.24 7.62
CA ILE A 534 -2.90 -23.68 8.07
C ILE A 534 -2.53 -22.99 9.38
N ASN A 535 -2.75 -21.67 9.49
CA ASN A 535 -2.42 -20.94 10.70
C ASN A 535 -3.26 -21.34 11.92
N PHE A 536 -4.55 -21.63 11.71
CA PHE A 536 -5.43 -22.17 12.76
C PHE A 536 -4.93 -23.54 13.25
N LEU A 537 -4.68 -24.47 12.33
CA LEU A 537 -4.16 -25.80 12.66
C LEU A 537 -2.81 -25.73 13.37
N TYR A 538 -1.91 -24.86 12.91
CA TYR A 538 -0.62 -24.60 13.57
C TYR A 538 -0.80 -24.04 14.98
N SER A 539 -1.72 -23.07 15.17
CA SER A 539 -2.02 -22.47 16.47
C SER A 539 -2.61 -23.50 17.44
N CYS A 540 -3.55 -24.33 16.98
CA CYS A 540 -4.09 -25.45 17.74
C CYS A 540 -2.99 -26.43 18.15
N PHE A 541 -2.12 -26.81 17.22
CA PHE A 541 -1.03 -27.75 17.47
C PHE A 541 0.04 -27.21 18.44
N CYS A 542 0.29 -25.90 18.45
CA CYS A 542 1.24 -25.28 19.38
C CYS A 542 0.64 -25.09 20.79
N LEU A 543 -0.63 -24.69 20.89
CA LEU A 543 -1.22 -24.20 22.15
C LEU A 543 -1.98 -25.28 22.94
N ILE A 544 -2.61 -26.25 22.26
CA ILE A 544 -3.44 -27.29 22.90
C ILE A 544 -2.58 -28.37 23.58
N PRO A 545 -1.60 -29.02 22.89
CA PRO A 545 -0.87 -30.13 23.48
C PRO A 545 0.18 -29.65 24.49
N SER A 546 0.06 -30.08 25.76
CA SER A 546 1.04 -29.77 26.81
C SER A 546 2.47 -30.17 26.43
N ARG A 547 2.64 -31.30 25.73
CA ARG A 547 3.96 -31.77 25.25
C ARG A 547 4.65 -30.77 24.32
N ARG A 548 3.89 -30.07 23.47
CA ARG A 548 4.43 -29.08 22.53
C ARG A 548 4.82 -27.80 23.23
N ARG A 549 4.02 -27.33 24.19
CA ARG A 549 4.38 -26.20 25.06
C ARG A 549 5.65 -26.48 25.86
N GLU A 550 5.75 -27.68 26.45
CA GLU A 550 6.94 -28.14 27.16
C GLU A 550 8.17 -28.15 26.23
N ALA A 551 8.04 -28.67 25.00
CA ALA A 551 9.13 -28.69 24.03
C ALA A 551 9.58 -27.28 23.62
N ASN A 552 8.63 -26.34 23.44
CA ASN A 552 8.95 -24.96 23.08
C ASN A 552 9.72 -24.24 24.19
N VAL A 553 9.25 -24.35 25.43
CA VAL A 553 9.94 -23.76 26.60
C VAL A 553 11.30 -24.43 26.83
N ASN A 554 11.38 -25.75 26.65
CA ASN A 554 12.65 -26.47 26.74
C ASN A 554 13.66 -26.03 25.65
N PHE A 555 13.18 -25.68 24.45
CA PHE A 555 14.02 -25.11 23.39
C PHE A 555 14.54 -23.72 23.77
N LEU A 556 13.71 -22.87 24.37
CA LEU A 556 14.12 -21.56 24.88
C LEU A 556 15.17 -21.67 26.00
N LEU A 557 15.04 -22.66 26.88
CA LEU A 557 15.92 -22.90 28.02
C LEU A 557 17.14 -23.81 27.72
N LYS A 558 17.35 -24.21 26.47
CA LYS A 558 18.41 -25.17 26.09
C LYS A 558 19.82 -24.74 26.53
N HIS A 559 20.10 -23.43 26.56
CA HIS A 559 21.41 -22.90 26.98
C HIS A 559 21.62 -22.86 28.50
N VAL A 560 20.58 -23.08 29.31
CA VAL A 560 20.65 -23.13 30.77
C VAL A 560 20.92 -24.56 31.27
N GLN A 561 20.84 -25.55 30.38
CA GLN A 561 20.92 -26.96 30.71
C GLN A 561 22.38 -27.39 30.94
N SER A 562 22.76 -27.63 32.20
CA SER A 562 23.98 -28.36 32.57
C SER A 562 23.78 -29.88 32.40
N ASP A 563 24.80 -30.59 31.92
CA ASP A 563 24.74 -32.01 31.53
C ASP A 563 24.48 -32.97 32.71
N GLU A 564 24.73 -32.54 33.95
CA GLU A 564 24.70 -33.41 35.14
C GLU A 564 23.30 -33.65 35.75
N THR A 565 22.27 -32.86 35.40
CA THR A 565 20.96 -32.88 36.12
C THR A 565 19.73 -33.06 35.22
N LYS A 566 19.85 -33.84 34.14
CA LYS A 566 18.83 -33.96 33.07
C LYS A 566 17.43 -34.43 33.51
N ARG A 567 17.31 -35.35 34.49
CA ARG A 567 15.99 -35.91 34.88
C ARG A 567 15.20 -34.99 35.81
N GLY A 568 15.85 -34.42 36.84
CA GLY A 568 15.21 -33.48 37.77
C GLY A 568 14.78 -32.19 37.06
N PHE A 569 15.66 -31.65 36.22
CA PHE A 569 15.40 -30.42 35.47
C PHE A 569 14.19 -30.52 34.54
N LYS A 570 14.03 -31.65 33.82
CA LYS A 570 12.88 -31.88 32.93
C LYS A 570 11.55 -31.94 33.69
N SER A 571 11.55 -32.53 34.90
CA SER A 571 10.36 -32.55 35.77
C SER A 571 10.01 -31.15 36.28
N THR A 572 11.02 -30.34 36.62
CA THR A 572 10.82 -28.95 37.05
C THR A 572 10.29 -28.08 35.91
N ILE A 573 10.83 -28.20 34.68
CA ILE A 573 10.30 -27.52 33.50
C ILE A 573 8.82 -27.87 33.26
N LYS A 574 8.46 -29.15 33.38
CA LYS A 574 7.06 -29.57 33.21
C LYS A 574 6.14 -28.89 34.23
N ARG A 575 6.57 -28.78 35.49
CA ARG A 575 5.83 -28.04 36.53
C ARG A 575 5.79 -26.54 36.24
N PHE A 576 6.89 -25.95 35.79
CA PHE A 576 6.94 -24.55 35.40
C PHE A 576 5.94 -24.24 34.27
N VAL A 577 5.89 -25.06 33.23
CA VAL A 577 4.96 -24.88 32.10
C VAL A 577 3.50 -25.09 32.53
N THR A 578 3.23 -26.09 33.37
CA THR A 578 1.85 -26.46 33.73
C THR A 578 1.26 -25.55 34.82
N ASN A 579 2.04 -25.22 35.85
CA ASN A 579 1.57 -24.52 37.04
C ASN A 579 1.98 -23.04 37.07
N GLY A 580 3.18 -22.71 36.59
CA GLY A 580 3.70 -21.34 36.60
C GLY A 580 3.22 -20.56 35.38
N LEU A 581 3.81 -20.86 34.22
CA LEU A 581 3.60 -20.11 32.98
C LEU A 581 2.17 -20.28 32.42
N LYS A 582 1.57 -21.47 32.61
CA LYS A 582 0.24 -21.84 32.11
C LYS A 582 0.15 -21.66 30.56
N PRO A 583 -1.01 -21.95 29.91
CA PRO A 583 -1.14 -21.72 28.46
C PRO A 583 -0.93 -20.25 28.06
N ASP A 584 -1.41 -19.31 28.87
CA ASP A 584 -1.39 -17.87 28.55
C ASP A 584 0.04 -17.30 28.53
N GLY A 585 0.91 -17.71 29.46
CA GLY A 585 2.32 -17.31 29.42
C GLY A 585 3.09 -17.96 28.26
N CYS A 586 2.70 -19.17 27.83
CA CYS A 586 3.30 -19.80 26.63
C CYS A 586 2.95 -19.02 25.36
N LEU A 587 1.70 -18.55 25.24
CA LEU A 587 1.27 -17.68 24.14
C LEU A 587 1.98 -16.33 24.19
N LEU A 588 2.12 -15.75 25.38
CA LEU A 588 2.84 -14.49 25.58
C LEU A 588 4.30 -14.56 25.11
N LEU A 589 5.03 -15.61 25.53
CA LEU A 589 6.40 -15.83 25.09
C LEU A 589 6.50 -16.00 23.57
N LYS A 590 5.52 -16.66 22.94
CA LYS A 590 5.45 -16.79 21.47
C LYS A 590 5.26 -15.42 20.79
N PHE A 591 4.42 -14.54 21.34
CA PHE A 591 4.28 -13.18 20.81
C PHE A 591 5.54 -12.34 21.00
N ILE A 592 6.21 -12.45 22.15
CA ILE A 592 7.49 -11.77 22.40
C ILE A 592 8.56 -12.27 21.41
N GLU A 593 8.64 -13.58 21.19
CA GLU A 593 9.56 -14.18 20.22
C GLU A 593 9.31 -13.65 18.80
N GLY A 594 8.05 -13.57 18.37
CA GLY A 594 7.67 -13.09 17.05
C GLY A 594 7.91 -11.59 16.82
N HIS A 595 7.84 -10.77 17.87
CA HIS A 595 7.87 -9.31 17.75
C HIS A 595 9.13 -8.62 18.30
N ALA A 596 9.63 -9.06 19.46
CA ALA A 596 10.85 -8.55 20.08
C ALA A 596 12.09 -9.37 19.69
N GLY A 597 11.89 -10.61 19.23
CA GLY A 597 12.93 -11.53 18.79
C GLY A 597 13.26 -12.61 19.82
N ALA A 598 13.85 -13.71 19.35
CA ALA A 598 14.10 -14.89 20.15
C ALA A 598 15.05 -14.68 21.34
N ILE A 599 16.00 -13.73 21.25
CA ILE A 599 16.96 -13.45 22.34
C ILE A 599 16.23 -12.88 23.57
N VAL A 600 15.38 -11.87 23.36
CA VAL A 600 14.60 -11.23 24.44
C VAL A 600 13.64 -12.24 25.08
N ALA A 601 12.99 -13.08 24.26
CA ALA A 601 12.11 -14.14 24.76
C ALA A 601 12.86 -15.18 25.60
N LYS A 602 14.08 -15.57 25.20
CA LYS A 602 14.94 -16.50 25.95
C LYS A 602 15.40 -15.90 27.28
N ASP A 603 15.86 -14.65 27.28
CA ASP A 603 16.34 -13.97 28.49
C ASP A 603 15.21 -13.83 29.52
N LEU A 604 14.01 -13.40 29.08
CA LEU A 604 12.83 -13.30 29.93
C LEU A 604 12.39 -14.68 30.46
N CYS A 605 12.33 -15.69 29.59
CA CYS A 605 11.97 -17.07 29.98
C CYS A 605 12.95 -17.65 31.00
N ARG A 606 14.26 -17.40 30.84
CA ARG A 606 15.30 -17.82 31.78
C ARG A 606 15.09 -17.21 33.16
N LYS A 607 14.88 -15.89 33.24
CA LYS A 607 14.67 -15.20 34.51
C LYS A 607 13.38 -15.66 35.20
N LEU A 608 12.28 -15.81 34.44
CA LEU A 608 11.02 -16.36 34.99
C LEU A 608 11.19 -17.79 35.53
N PHE A 609 12.00 -18.62 34.88
CA PHE A 609 12.28 -19.98 35.34
C PHE A 609 13.14 -20.01 36.61
N GLN A 610 14.13 -19.13 36.73
CA GLN A 610 14.99 -19.03 37.92
C GLN A 610 14.16 -18.69 39.16
N ASP A 611 13.33 -17.64 39.11
CA ASP A 611 12.44 -17.27 40.21
C ASP A 611 11.48 -18.39 40.60
N PHE A 612 10.90 -19.07 39.61
CA PHE A 612 10.01 -20.19 39.87
C PHE A 612 10.73 -21.35 40.56
N ALA A 613 11.97 -21.65 40.13
CA ALA A 613 12.78 -22.69 40.73
C ALA A 613 13.19 -22.36 42.18
N GLU A 614 13.57 -21.11 42.46
CA GLU A 614 13.87 -20.62 43.80
C GLU A 614 12.64 -20.70 44.72
N ASN A 615 11.47 -20.29 44.24
CA ASN A 615 10.22 -20.38 45.01
C ASN A 615 9.79 -21.82 45.30
N GLU A 616 10.02 -22.76 44.37
CA GLU A 616 9.78 -24.19 44.62
C GLU A 616 10.79 -24.78 45.62
N LEU A 617 12.03 -24.29 45.65
CA LEU A 617 13.03 -24.69 46.65
C LEU A 617 12.65 -24.17 48.04
N ASN A 618 12.25 -22.90 48.16
CA ASN A 618 11.82 -22.30 49.42
C ASN A 618 10.58 -23.01 50.01
N LYS A 619 9.62 -23.43 49.15
CA LYS A 619 8.47 -24.23 49.59
C LYS A 619 8.83 -25.63 50.08
N LYS A 620 9.94 -26.21 49.60
CA LYS A 620 10.44 -27.50 50.09
C LYS A 620 11.17 -27.34 51.43
N SER A 621 11.94 -26.26 51.62
CA SER A 621 12.62 -26.00 52.88
C SER A 621 11.66 -25.67 54.04
N ASP A 622 10.51 -25.05 53.77
CA ASP A 622 9.46 -24.84 54.78
C ASP A 622 8.67 -26.12 55.13
N GLY A 623 8.73 -27.14 54.27
CA GLY A 623 8.08 -28.44 54.48
C GLY A 623 8.94 -29.49 55.18
N ASP A 624 10.26 -29.36 55.08
CA ASP A 624 11.25 -30.26 55.70
C ASP A 624 12.22 -29.44 56.57
N ASN A 625 11.88 -29.27 57.85
CA ASN A 625 12.89 -29.09 58.89
C ASN A 625 13.64 -30.41 59.06
N LEU A 626 14.51 -30.77 58.10
CA LEU A 626 15.76 -31.50 58.31
C LEU A 626 16.51 -31.65 56.96
N ILE A 627 17.77 -31.17 56.95
CA ILE A 627 18.90 -31.47 56.05
C ILE A 627 19.21 -30.43 54.93
N HIS A 628 20.28 -29.66 55.20
CA HIS A 628 21.11 -28.74 54.37
C HIS A 628 21.81 -29.42 53.14
N PRO A 629 22.63 -28.74 52.31
CA PRO A 629 22.40 -27.55 51.47
C PRO A 629 22.90 -27.76 50.01
N ILE A 630 22.13 -27.45 48.97
CA ILE A 630 22.70 -27.31 47.60
C ILE A 630 22.03 -26.14 46.89
N LEU A 631 22.74 -25.00 46.90
CA LEU A 631 22.79 -23.91 45.91
C LEU A 631 23.26 -22.62 46.62
N ARG A 632 24.54 -22.59 47.05
CA ARG A 632 25.19 -21.37 47.57
C ARG A 632 26.36 -20.88 46.68
N ASN A 633 26.48 -21.37 45.45
CA ASN A 633 27.64 -21.04 44.60
C ASN A 633 27.35 -20.28 43.29
N SER A 634 26.16 -19.70 43.11
CA SER A 634 25.94 -18.73 42.01
C SER A 634 25.96 -17.26 42.46
N GLY A 635 26.12 -17.00 43.76
CA GLY A 635 26.24 -15.65 44.33
C GLY A 635 27.69 -15.28 44.63
N LYS A 636 28.55 -15.20 43.61
CA LYS A 636 29.74 -14.34 43.70
C LYS A 636 29.60 -13.26 42.64
N SER A 637 29.45 -12.04 43.16
CA SER A 637 29.71 -10.77 42.50
C SER A 637 30.85 -10.88 41.50
N ILE A 638 30.55 -10.61 40.23
CA ILE A 638 31.55 -10.24 39.24
C ILE A 638 31.90 -8.79 39.56
N GLU A 639 32.92 -8.61 40.40
CA GLU A 639 33.68 -7.37 40.44
C GLU A 639 34.39 -7.21 39.09
N ALA A 640 34.27 -6.01 38.55
CA ALA A 640 34.98 -5.58 37.36
C ALA A 640 36.45 -5.36 37.69
N GLU A 641 37.35 -6.02 36.95
CA GLU A 641 38.75 -5.60 36.78
C GLU A 641 39.19 -5.83 35.32
N PRO A 642 40.17 -5.05 34.83
CA PRO A 642 40.15 -4.50 33.48
C PRO A 642 40.79 -5.41 32.44
N LEU A 643 40.33 -5.28 31.20
CA LEU A 643 41.01 -5.80 30.00
C LEU A 643 42.38 -5.12 29.84
N MET A 644 43.44 -5.82 30.24
CA MET A 644 44.80 -5.54 29.77
C MET A 644 45.07 -6.29 28.47
N HIS A 645 45.50 -5.50 27.50
CA HIS A 645 46.05 -5.89 26.22
C HIS A 645 47.35 -6.67 26.45
N ASP A 646 47.55 -7.81 25.78
CA ASP A 646 48.91 -8.21 25.43
C ASP A 646 48.96 -8.92 24.08
N GLN A 647 49.88 -8.43 23.27
CA GLN A 647 50.28 -8.92 21.97
C GLN A 647 51.23 -10.11 22.14
N ASP A 648 51.27 -10.93 21.09
CA ASP A 648 52.37 -11.84 20.74
C ASP A 648 52.63 -13.08 21.60
N TYR A 649 52.58 -14.24 20.93
CA TYR A 649 53.56 -15.35 20.90
C TYR A 649 52.80 -16.63 20.42
N VAL A 650 52.82 -17.02 19.14
CA VAL A 650 53.90 -17.61 18.31
C VAL A 650 53.75 -19.13 18.13
N LYS A 651 53.94 -19.57 16.88
CA LYS A 651 54.25 -20.92 16.34
C LYS A 651 53.09 -21.93 16.21
N GLN A 652 52.56 -22.09 14.99
CA GLN A 652 53.07 -22.97 13.92
C GLN A 652 53.09 -24.46 14.30
N ARG A 653 52.17 -25.22 13.70
CA ARG A 653 52.37 -26.62 13.31
C ARG A 653 51.94 -26.77 11.85
N MET A 654 52.89 -27.07 10.99
CA MET A 654 52.69 -27.53 9.60
C MET A 654 51.92 -28.86 9.57
N PRO A 655 51.41 -29.22 8.39
CA PRO A 655 51.97 -30.37 7.69
C PRO A 655 52.57 -29.98 6.34
N SER A 656 53.75 -30.52 6.11
CA SER A 656 54.46 -30.62 4.85
C SER A 656 53.66 -31.41 3.82
N ASP A 657 53.62 -30.94 2.57
CA ASP A 657 54.18 -31.63 1.39
C ASP A 657 53.92 -30.82 0.11
N LEU A 658 55.02 -30.46 -0.57
CA LEU A 658 55.33 -30.39 -2.02
C LEU A 658 54.17 -30.01 -2.99
N GLU A 659 54.26 -28.99 -3.87
CA GLU A 659 55.20 -28.86 -4.99
C GLU A 659 55.33 -27.41 -5.51
N GLU A 660 56.47 -27.14 -6.15
CA GLU A 660 56.95 -25.89 -6.74
C GLU A 660 56.16 -25.41 -7.97
N GLY A 661 56.13 -24.08 -8.18
CA GLY A 661 55.63 -23.49 -9.42
C GLY A 661 55.77 -21.97 -9.49
N ASN A 662 56.94 -21.51 -9.91
CA ASN A 662 57.37 -20.13 -10.15
C ASN A 662 56.42 -19.23 -10.99
N GLY A 663 56.49 -17.90 -10.74
CA GLY A 663 56.30 -16.86 -11.76
C GLY A 663 55.39 -15.70 -11.34
N LYS A 664 55.91 -14.68 -10.65
CA LYS A 664 56.35 -13.39 -11.21
C LYS A 664 55.23 -12.38 -11.59
N THR A 665 55.36 -11.23 -10.92
CA THR A 665 55.26 -9.84 -11.41
C THR A 665 53.91 -9.09 -11.44
N TYR A 666 53.94 -8.01 -10.63
CA TYR A 666 53.22 -6.73 -10.61
C TYR A 666 51.78 -6.66 -10.12
#